data_AF-A0A1Q3EBC8-F1
#
_entry.id   AF-A0A1Q3EBC8-F1
#
_cell.length_a   1.000
_cell.length_b   1.000
_cell.length_c   1.000
_cell.angle_alpha   90.00
_cell.angle_beta   90.00
_cell.angle_gamma   90.00
#
_symmetry.space_group_name_H-M   'P 1'
#
loop_
_entity.id
_entity.type
_entity.pdbx_description
1 polymer ?
#
loop_
_entity_poly.entity_id
_entity_poly.type
_entity_poly.pdbx_seq_one_letter_code
_entity_poly.pdbx_strand_id
1 'polypeptide(L)'
;MLPLFKVLSVVPLLLLICDPTWAQVSPSLAPSGPWDSFNYAPTTRTVYATSIRHVEPTVSGSENLLSGDHGSTILNGHGAWVTLDFGKEVGGLISMNFDSINSSFSSISLAFTESPMFISPTLSDDSSFPIATMNYDGVLSIPAPLSSGFWTQPAFALRGGFRFLTIASTGDDAPVAISNVSCAISFMPHVDDMTAYTGYFYAKDLEFEDEDFLTKLWYAGAYTVQTNTVPVNTGRQVPFESQGHWANNATLGVAGPIIVDGAKRDRAVWPGDMGIAVPTQFVSTFDLIPTRNALSTMFANINPQTGALPESGPPLSQLGSDTYHCWTLIGSYNYYLYSGDDEWLNTIWPNYTLAVAFIEGKVDSSGLLNVTGLRDWARQGGGGHNSEGNAILYKVLTTATALASYAGHTTLSLAYSANASALKTTFNSAFWMPEVGMYRDNTSTTLTPQDANSLAVLFNVTLNDTQKDLISEGLERNWVELGPVPPELPDTISPFISGFELQAHFVAGNDSRAFDLLHREWGYILYTNLSVQSTLVEGLTANGSLYYRYYQGYNDDAAYTSHSHGWSSGPTSALTFYVAGLSITAPQGAEWSLAPHVNGPTNSVEAGFGTALGWFGVAWERGETEETVLSFNVTTPEGTAGAFTLPKGVSGTVKVNGTVVAQDAQEGQVVELQGGSSEKDCFLALSLISYSGLLGDLNARYKRPVPKAPFCPQHRLVPSTFQRKESELAFHSLFVATILILVEHSHSALPGQCTSAHTQGAAVVSIDIFGLRCTYCSQHLSATAYGSFNPSQIPHLNHWIDRRSLKDKLKSKLPWGKKVGEEDEEKKPVDEGEVVVLGYTYHQQVEDENHHLAYPKLHPSSKKSTGVGKKALQRLETIVSTLNAYQYTYFFPGPNYYNDFVSRGYLQGKTKVSMSLFEDHSFVFIPSTTALDETSLKKAAERSWKKRVKTGKDGKVEIEERNGKPNFANTILVVELVADDRYAMLIPHAILDSISGGLDPKVNSHDMPAVTWQSWDKFREVEHMPKTFVYTE
;
A
#
# COMPACT_ATOMS: atom_id res chain seq x y z
N MET A 1 -44.23 51.45 24.17
CA MET A 1 -45.24 51.53 25.25
C MET A 1 -45.88 50.14 25.32
N LEU A 2 -45.78 49.38 26.41
CA LEU A 2 -46.49 49.52 27.71
C LEU A 2 -48.02 49.40 27.54
N PRO A 3 -48.75 48.63 28.39
CA PRO A 3 -48.53 48.44 29.84
C PRO A 3 -48.43 46.96 30.30
N LEU A 4 -48.41 46.58 31.60
CA LEU A 4 -47.58 47.01 32.75
C LEU A 4 -47.76 45.98 33.91
N PHE A 5 -46.66 45.48 34.49
CA PHE A 5 -46.49 44.54 35.63
C PHE A 5 -47.69 44.14 36.54
N LYS A 6 -47.81 42.83 36.85
CA LYS A 6 -47.39 42.31 38.19
C LYS A 6 -47.30 40.77 38.31
N VAL A 7 -46.33 40.38 39.15
CA VAL A 7 -45.89 39.04 39.64
C VAL A 7 -47.01 38.18 40.25
N LEU A 8 -47.03 36.86 39.95
CA LEU A 8 -47.27 35.75 40.91
C LEU A 8 -47.17 34.35 40.26
N SER A 9 -46.08 33.62 40.52
CA SER A 9 -45.88 32.18 40.22
C SER A 9 -45.08 31.57 41.39
N VAL A 10 -45.60 30.69 42.24
CA VAL A 10 -46.05 29.27 42.07
C VAL A 10 -44.93 28.27 42.43
N VAL A 11 -45.31 27.23 43.18
CA VAL A 11 -44.43 26.25 43.83
C VAL A 11 -43.76 25.32 42.81
N PRO A 12 -42.45 25.01 42.94
CA PRO A 12 -41.82 23.95 42.16
C PRO A 12 -42.32 22.58 42.63
N LEU A 13 -43.10 21.90 41.78
CA LEU A 13 -43.44 20.50 41.96
C LEU A 13 -42.21 19.66 41.57
N LEU A 14 -41.74 18.77 42.45
CA LEU A 14 -40.69 17.81 42.08
C LEU A 14 -41.25 16.78 41.09
N LEU A 15 -41.00 17.02 39.80
CA LEU A 15 -40.96 15.97 38.80
C LEU A 15 -39.53 15.45 38.74
N LEU A 16 -39.34 14.18 39.09
CA LEU A 16 -38.13 13.42 38.78
C LEU A 16 -38.10 13.17 37.27
N ILE A 17 -37.59 14.15 36.53
CA ILE A 17 -37.02 13.89 35.22
C ILE A 17 -35.71 13.16 35.50
N CYS A 18 -35.71 11.84 35.31
CA CYS A 18 -34.47 11.11 35.12
C CYS A 18 -33.93 11.51 33.75
N ASP A 19 -33.04 12.50 33.70
CA ASP A 19 -32.21 12.70 32.52
C ASP A 19 -31.47 11.38 32.24
N PRO A 20 -31.61 10.78 31.05
CA PRO A 20 -30.68 9.77 30.60
C PRO A 20 -29.37 10.51 30.26
N THR A 21 -28.59 10.86 31.29
CA THR A 21 -27.21 11.26 31.07
C THR A 21 -26.54 10.12 30.34
N TRP A 22 -26.20 10.36 29.07
CA TRP A 22 -25.53 9.37 28.23
C TRP A 22 -24.22 9.00 28.92
N ALA A 23 -24.21 7.85 29.59
CA ALA A 23 -22.96 7.21 29.97
C ALA A 23 -22.27 6.90 28.65
N GLN A 24 -21.21 7.65 28.32
CA GLN A 24 -20.35 7.30 27.21
C GLN A 24 -19.75 5.93 27.54
N VAL A 25 -20.35 4.89 26.98
CA VAL A 25 -19.77 3.55 26.95
C VAL A 25 -18.52 3.70 26.10
N SER A 26 -17.37 3.82 26.76
CA SER A 26 -16.09 3.77 26.09
C SER A 26 -16.05 2.49 25.25
N PRO A 27 -15.71 2.56 23.95
CA PRO A 27 -15.67 1.39 23.08
C PRO A 27 -14.89 0.27 23.75
N SER A 28 -15.47 -0.93 23.77
CA SER A 28 -14.80 -2.10 24.34
C SER A 28 -13.50 -2.36 23.59
N LEU A 29 -12.39 -2.42 24.32
CA LEU A 29 -11.11 -2.90 23.78
C LEU A 29 -11.28 -4.31 23.20
N ALA A 30 -10.44 -4.64 22.22
CA ALA A 30 -10.31 -6.02 21.76
C ALA A 30 -9.97 -6.94 22.97
N PRO A 31 -10.59 -8.14 23.05
CA PRO A 31 -10.12 -9.15 23.99
C PRO A 31 -8.66 -9.51 23.69
N SER A 32 -7.88 -9.85 24.72
CA SER A 32 -6.49 -10.31 24.55
C SER A 32 -6.45 -11.73 23.99
N GLY A 33 -5.51 -11.99 23.09
CA GLY A 33 -5.40 -13.26 22.37
C GLY A 33 -4.11 -13.41 21.55
N PRO A 34 -3.99 -14.46 20.71
CA PRO A 34 -2.79 -14.69 19.90
C PRO A 34 -2.51 -13.54 18.91
N TRP A 35 -3.56 -12.83 18.48
CA TRP A 35 -3.48 -11.65 17.60
C TRP A 35 -2.70 -10.48 18.20
N ASP A 36 -2.62 -10.36 19.54
CA ASP A 36 -1.88 -9.28 20.22
C ASP A 36 -0.40 -9.22 19.80
N SER A 37 0.18 -10.38 19.43
CA SER A 37 1.57 -10.50 18.97
C SER A 37 1.85 -9.92 17.58
N PHE A 38 0.82 -9.52 16.84
CA PHE A 38 0.92 -8.92 15.51
C PHE A 38 0.72 -7.39 15.53
N ASN A 39 0.39 -6.79 16.68
CA ASN A 39 0.17 -5.36 16.77
C ASN A 39 1.48 -4.57 16.61
N TYR A 40 1.62 -3.86 15.49
CA TYR A 40 2.78 -3.01 15.21
C TYR A 40 2.80 -1.70 16.00
N ALA A 41 1.75 -1.32 16.73
CA ALA A 41 1.73 -0.11 17.54
C ALA A 41 2.87 -0.07 18.60
N PRO A 42 3.51 1.08 18.86
CA PRO A 42 4.46 1.19 19.97
C PRO A 42 3.77 1.20 21.34
N THR A 43 4.29 0.44 22.31
CA THR A 43 3.84 0.43 23.72
C THR A 43 4.21 1.69 24.51
N THR A 44 4.99 2.60 23.91
CA THR A 44 5.51 3.81 24.56
C THR A 44 5.58 4.97 23.57
N ARG A 45 5.43 6.20 24.08
CA ARG A 45 5.57 7.44 23.29
C ARG A 45 7.00 7.77 22.89
N THR A 46 7.99 7.23 23.60
CA THR A 46 9.41 7.38 23.27
C THR A 46 9.96 6.02 22.88
N VAL A 47 10.42 5.88 21.64
CA VAL A 47 10.97 4.64 21.11
C VAL A 47 12.46 4.78 20.80
N TYR A 48 13.19 3.67 20.87
CA TYR A 48 14.59 3.56 20.49
C TYR A 48 14.71 2.68 19.25
N ALA A 49 15.84 2.77 18.55
CA ALA A 49 16.12 1.87 17.44
C ALA A 49 16.34 0.43 17.94
N THR A 50 15.98 -0.54 17.10
CA THR A 50 16.06 -1.97 17.44
C THR A 50 17.37 -2.62 17.01
N SER A 51 18.06 -2.03 16.02
CA SER A 51 19.35 -2.50 15.52
C SER A 51 20.12 -1.39 14.78
N ILE A 52 21.42 -1.60 14.59
CA ILE A 52 22.26 -0.79 13.71
C ILE A 52 22.19 -1.35 12.28
N ARG A 53 21.81 -0.51 11.32
CA ARG A 53 21.65 -0.86 9.90
C ARG A 53 22.93 -0.71 9.10
N HIS A 54 23.68 0.36 9.37
CA HIS A 54 24.97 0.65 8.76
C HIS A 54 25.86 1.39 9.77
N VAL A 55 27.17 1.21 9.68
CA VAL A 55 28.16 1.88 10.52
C VAL A 55 29.47 2.02 9.78
N GLU A 56 30.01 3.23 9.69
CA GLU A 56 31.34 3.44 9.12
C GLU A 56 32.47 3.00 10.07
N PRO A 57 33.66 2.60 9.56
CA PRO A 57 34.81 2.27 10.40
C PRO A 57 35.31 3.43 11.29
N THR A 58 34.90 4.66 11.01
CA THR A 58 35.14 5.86 11.82
C THR A 58 34.17 6.02 12.98
N VAL A 59 33.15 5.16 13.11
CA VAL A 59 32.22 5.17 14.25
C VAL A 59 32.59 4.09 15.25
N SER A 60 32.63 4.45 16.53
CA SER A 60 32.95 3.54 17.63
C SER A 60 31.80 3.41 18.62
N GLY A 61 31.39 2.18 18.92
CA GLY A 61 30.37 1.87 19.94
C GLY A 61 28.93 2.11 19.49
N SER A 62 28.59 1.90 18.21
CA SER A 62 27.26 2.14 17.61
C SER A 62 26.08 1.52 18.38
N GLU A 63 26.25 0.32 18.94
CA GLU A 63 25.23 -0.40 19.73
C GLU A 63 24.77 0.37 20.98
N ASN A 64 25.50 1.41 21.39
CA ASN A 64 25.09 2.31 22.45
C ASN A 64 23.91 3.24 22.06
N LEU A 65 23.54 3.33 20.78
CA LEU A 65 22.39 4.13 20.33
C LEU A 65 21.04 3.41 20.40
N LEU A 66 21.03 2.11 20.76
CA LEU A 66 19.81 1.28 20.83
C LEU A 66 19.05 1.40 22.18
N SER A 67 19.49 2.29 23.07
CA SER A 67 18.93 2.47 24.42
C SER A 67 19.32 3.83 25.01
N GLY A 68 18.52 4.33 25.96
CA GLY A 68 18.81 5.54 26.71
C GLY A 68 19.84 5.35 27.83
N ASP A 69 19.99 4.12 28.35
CA ASP A 69 20.84 3.79 29.49
C ASP A 69 22.25 3.26 29.09
N HIS A 70 22.59 3.33 27.81
CA HIS A 70 23.88 2.88 27.28
C HIS A 70 24.95 4.00 27.34
N GLY A 71 26.19 3.68 26.95
CA GLY A 71 27.28 4.65 26.89
C GLY A 71 27.19 5.60 25.70
N SER A 72 28.31 6.26 25.37
CA SER A 72 28.41 7.08 24.15
C SER A 72 28.82 6.26 22.93
N THR A 73 28.29 6.62 21.76
CA THR A 73 28.88 6.34 20.45
C THR A 73 29.74 7.52 20.03
N ILE A 74 30.92 7.26 19.45
CA ILE A 74 31.86 8.29 19.00
C ILE A 74 31.91 8.31 17.47
N LEU A 75 31.55 9.44 16.87
CA LEU A 75 31.76 9.74 15.45
C LEU A 75 33.15 10.37 15.30
N ASN A 76 34.13 9.67 14.71
CA ASN A 76 35.51 10.14 14.64
C ASN A 76 35.77 10.88 13.31
N GLY A 77 35.56 12.19 13.35
CA GLY A 77 35.96 13.13 12.29
C GLY A 77 34.93 13.36 11.19
N HIS A 78 35.33 14.03 10.11
CA HIS A 78 34.42 14.43 9.04
C HIS A 78 33.91 13.22 8.24
N GLY A 79 32.60 13.17 7.98
CA GLY A 79 31.98 12.09 7.21
C GLY A 79 31.82 10.77 7.96
N ALA A 80 32.03 10.71 9.27
CA ALA A 80 31.70 9.54 10.08
C ALA A 80 30.18 9.43 10.28
N TRP A 81 29.56 8.31 9.88
CA TRP A 81 28.10 8.12 9.99
C TRP A 81 27.67 6.71 10.42
N VAL A 82 26.44 6.66 10.95
CA VAL A 82 25.75 5.46 11.44
C VAL A 82 24.27 5.55 11.10
N THR A 83 23.65 4.43 10.72
CA THR A 83 22.20 4.35 10.49
C THR A 83 21.56 3.41 11.48
N LEU A 84 20.48 3.87 12.09
CA LEU A 84 19.63 3.15 13.02
C LEU A 84 18.40 2.59 12.29
N ASP A 85 17.98 1.37 12.63
CA ASP A 85 16.73 0.75 12.17
C ASP A 85 15.75 0.63 13.34
N PHE A 86 14.60 1.30 13.25
CA PHE A 86 13.53 1.18 14.25
C PHE A 86 12.74 -0.14 14.13
N GLY A 87 13.07 -0.99 13.15
CA GLY A 87 12.51 -2.32 12.91
C GLY A 87 11.13 -2.29 12.22
N LYS A 88 10.46 -1.16 12.31
CA LYS A 88 9.15 -0.82 11.75
C LYS A 88 9.11 0.69 11.48
N GLU A 89 8.10 1.10 10.74
CA GLU A 89 7.75 2.51 10.51
C GLU A 89 7.51 3.27 11.83
N VAL A 90 8.02 4.50 11.93
CA VAL A 90 7.82 5.42 13.07
C VAL A 90 7.68 6.86 12.56
N GLY A 91 7.14 7.77 13.38
CA GLY A 91 6.95 9.17 12.98
C GLY A 91 6.94 10.09 14.19
N GLY A 92 7.82 11.09 14.21
CA GLY A 92 8.10 11.84 15.45
C GLY A 92 9.32 12.75 15.42
N LEU A 93 9.70 13.24 16.61
CA LEU A 93 10.84 14.11 16.84
C LEU A 93 12.00 13.35 17.49
N ILE A 94 13.20 13.47 16.93
CA ILE A 94 14.42 12.89 17.51
C ILE A 94 14.89 13.70 18.71
N SER A 95 15.34 13.01 19.75
CA SER A 95 16.15 13.58 20.82
C SER A 95 17.40 12.73 21.05
N MET A 96 18.50 13.37 21.47
CA MET A 96 19.78 12.72 21.79
C MET A 96 20.64 13.60 22.69
N ASN A 97 21.63 13.01 23.36
CA ASN A 97 22.66 13.75 24.08
C ASN A 97 23.87 14.03 23.18
N PHE A 98 24.48 15.20 23.32
CA PHE A 98 25.87 15.45 22.93
C PHE A 98 26.77 15.34 24.17
N ASP A 99 27.41 14.19 24.36
CA ASP A 99 28.17 13.87 25.58
C ASP A 99 29.54 14.56 25.61
N SER A 100 30.18 14.68 24.46
CA SER A 100 31.48 15.33 24.29
C SER A 100 31.61 15.95 22.91
N ILE A 101 31.97 17.24 22.88
CA ILE A 101 32.22 18.02 21.67
C ILE A 101 33.61 18.64 21.84
N ASN A 102 34.53 18.32 20.93
CA ASN A 102 35.95 18.65 21.09
C ASN A 102 36.40 19.84 20.21
N SER A 103 35.50 20.42 19.41
CA SER A 103 35.77 21.59 18.57
C SER A 103 34.53 22.49 18.45
N SER A 104 34.76 23.79 18.26
CA SER A 104 33.72 24.77 17.91
C SER A 104 33.25 24.67 16.45
N PHE A 105 33.90 23.82 15.63
CA PHE A 105 33.52 23.57 14.23
C PHE A 105 32.81 22.23 14.03
N SER A 106 32.62 21.45 15.10
CA SER A 106 31.85 20.21 15.03
C SER A 106 30.37 20.51 14.77
N SER A 107 29.79 19.78 13.80
CA SER A 107 28.38 19.80 13.42
C SER A 107 27.93 18.40 13.00
N ILE A 108 26.63 18.14 13.05
CA ILE A 108 26.03 16.84 12.68
C ILE A 108 24.83 17.08 11.76
N SER A 109 24.46 16.11 10.94
CA SER A 109 23.19 16.08 10.21
C SER A 109 22.39 14.81 10.50
N LEU A 110 21.05 14.94 10.46
CA LEU A 110 20.09 13.84 10.52
C LEU A 110 19.41 13.66 9.16
N ALA A 111 19.38 12.42 8.68
CA ALA A 111 18.71 12.03 7.44
C ALA A 111 17.73 10.87 7.71
N PHE A 112 16.58 10.88 7.04
CA PHE A 112 15.42 10.05 7.39
C PHE A 112 14.87 9.34 6.15
N THR A 113 14.69 8.02 6.21
CA THR A 113 14.10 7.26 5.08
C THR A 113 13.09 6.23 5.55
N GLU A 114 12.04 6.01 4.77
CA GLU A 114 11.16 4.85 4.91
C GLU A 114 11.84 3.62 4.27
N SER A 115 12.24 3.70 3.00
CA SER A 115 12.89 2.57 2.31
C SER A 115 14.35 2.38 2.74
N PRO A 116 14.85 1.13 2.85
CA PRO A 116 16.27 0.86 2.98
C PRO A 116 17.09 1.16 1.70
N MET A 117 16.46 1.48 0.57
CA MET A 117 17.17 1.85 -0.67
C MET A 117 17.82 3.24 -0.60
N PHE A 118 17.19 4.19 0.10
CA PHE A 118 17.57 5.60 0.05
C PHE A 118 18.49 6.03 1.20
N ILE A 119 18.88 5.09 2.07
CA ILE A 119 19.74 5.34 3.24
C ILE A 119 21.02 6.08 2.81
N SER A 120 21.15 7.32 3.28
CA SER A 120 22.24 8.23 2.93
C SER A 120 22.65 9.08 4.14
N PRO A 121 23.93 9.47 4.27
CA PRO A 121 24.37 10.49 5.23
C PRO A 121 24.06 11.93 4.79
N THR A 122 23.67 12.13 3.52
CA THR A 122 23.51 13.47 2.91
C THR A 122 22.12 13.72 2.30
N LEU A 123 21.21 12.75 2.35
CA LEU A 123 19.85 12.84 1.78
C LEU A 123 18.84 12.10 2.66
N SER A 124 17.70 12.73 2.91
CA SER A 124 16.47 12.09 3.40
C SER A 124 15.58 11.70 2.21
N ASP A 125 14.54 10.90 2.45
CA ASP A 125 13.44 10.77 1.50
C ASP A 125 12.78 12.14 1.27
N ASP A 126 12.48 12.47 0.02
CA ASP A 126 11.80 13.72 -0.32
C ASP A 126 10.34 13.69 0.15
N SER A 127 9.92 14.74 0.85
CA SER A 127 8.56 14.88 1.37
C SER A 127 7.92 16.23 1.01
N SER A 128 8.73 17.25 0.72
CA SER A 128 8.21 18.57 0.34
C SER A 128 7.70 18.58 -1.10
N PHE A 129 8.50 18.12 -2.07
CA PHE A 129 8.18 18.12 -3.49
C PHE A 129 9.06 17.11 -4.26
N PRO A 130 8.53 16.33 -5.24
CA PRO A 130 9.29 15.29 -5.92
C PRO A 130 10.21 15.84 -7.02
N ILE A 131 11.46 15.35 -7.07
CA ILE A 131 12.41 15.65 -8.17
C ILE A 131 13.29 14.46 -8.55
N ALA A 132 13.66 14.38 -9.84
CA ALA A 132 14.47 13.31 -10.45
C ALA A 132 15.88 13.12 -9.84
N THR A 133 16.31 14.01 -8.94
CA THR A 133 17.57 13.93 -8.21
C THR A 133 17.43 13.46 -6.75
N MET A 134 16.21 13.21 -6.27
CA MET A 134 15.89 12.67 -4.93
C MET A 134 16.64 13.42 -3.82
N ASN A 135 16.54 14.75 -3.85
CA ASN A 135 17.30 15.67 -3.00
C ASN A 135 16.64 17.03 -2.77
N TYR A 136 15.31 17.10 -2.81
CA TYR A 136 14.56 18.31 -2.49
C TYR A 136 14.65 18.67 -1.01
N ASP A 137 14.46 17.71 -0.10
CA ASP A 137 14.43 17.97 1.34
C ASP A 137 15.84 18.05 1.95
N GLY A 138 16.81 17.30 1.41
CA GLY A 138 18.17 17.24 1.95
C GLY A 138 18.23 16.61 3.34
N VAL A 139 18.84 17.29 4.32
CA VAL A 139 19.07 16.79 5.69
C VAL A 139 18.79 17.85 6.74
N LEU A 140 18.39 17.42 7.94
CA LEU A 140 18.29 18.33 9.07
C LEU A 140 19.70 18.58 9.61
N SER A 141 20.28 19.72 9.23
CA SER A 141 21.57 20.18 9.74
C SER A 141 21.45 20.66 11.19
N ILE A 142 22.35 20.20 12.05
CA ILE A 142 22.59 20.68 13.41
C ILE A 142 23.95 21.42 13.36
N PRO A 143 23.95 22.73 13.05
CA PRO A 143 25.16 23.46 12.69
C PRO A 143 26.08 23.72 13.87
N ALA A 144 27.34 24.01 13.56
CA ALA A 144 28.35 24.40 14.53
C ALA A 144 28.09 25.82 15.09
N PRO A 145 28.42 26.10 16.37
CA PRO A 145 28.96 25.17 17.36
C PRO A 145 27.86 24.32 18.02
N LEU A 146 28.05 23.00 18.06
CA LEU A 146 27.24 22.13 18.91
C LEU A 146 27.41 22.50 20.40
N SER A 147 26.39 22.20 21.21
CA SER A 147 26.40 22.40 22.66
C SER A 147 26.19 21.08 23.39
N SER A 148 26.97 20.82 24.44
CA SER A 148 26.88 19.57 25.22
C SER A 148 25.60 19.49 26.04
N GLY A 149 25.09 18.27 26.21
CA GLY A 149 23.84 17.97 26.91
C GLY A 149 22.73 17.47 25.98
N PHE A 150 21.50 17.43 26.50
CA PHE A 150 20.32 16.93 25.79
C PHE A 150 19.83 17.91 24.72
N TRP A 151 19.57 17.40 23.52
CA TRP A 151 19.03 18.12 22.37
C TRP A 151 17.77 17.43 21.84
N THR A 152 16.84 18.23 21.33
CA THR A 152 15.61 17.76 20.67
C THR A 152 15.44 18.49 19.33
N GLN A 153 15.02 17.74 18.31
CA GLN A 153 14.66 18.21 16.98
C GLN A 153 13.63 19.34 17.04
N PRO A 154 13.87 20.48 16.36
CA PRO A 154 12.88 21.56 16.26
C PRO A 154 11.56 21.03 15.71
N ALA A 155 10.44 21.36 16.36
CA ALA A 155 9.14 20.80 16.03
C ALA A 155 8.68 21.05 14.58
N PHE A 156 9.15 22.14 13.94
CA PHE A 156 8.87 22.41 12.52
C PHE A 156 9.55 21.40 11.58
N ALA A 157 10.69 20.83 11.97
CA ALA A 157 11.44 19.87 11.15
C ALA A 157 10.94 18.43 11.35
N LEU A 158 9.75 18.22 11.93
CA LEU A 158 9.15 16.90 12.16
C LEU A 158 9.26 16.00 10.93
N ARG A 159 9.58 14.72 11.14
CA ARG A 159 9.48 13.67 10.12
C ARG A 159 8.32 12.76 10.46
N GLY A 160 7.28 12.84 9.64
CA GLY A 160 5.99 12.21 9.89
C GLY A 160 5.96 10.70 9.68
N GLY A 161 6.87 10.20 8.84
CA GLY A 161 7.15 8.78 8.60
C GLY A 161 8.62 8.59 8.25
N PHE A 162 9.24 7.55 8.81
CA PHE A 162 10.54 6.97 8.51
C PHE A 162 10.72 5.64 9.28
N ARG A 163 11.53 4.72 8.75
CA ARG A 163 12.01 3.53 9.48
C ARG A 163 13.50 3.63 9.84
N PHE A 164 14.28 4.37 9.04
CA PHE A 164 15.71 4.52 9.19
C PHE A 164 16.10 5.95 9.52
N LEU A 165 17.01 6.10 10.48
CA LEU A 165 17.62 7.37 10.86
C LEU A 165 19.13 7.28 10.68
N THR A 166 19.69 8.06 9.76
CA THR A 166 21.13 8.24 9.62
C THR A 166 21.60 9.48 10.38
N ILE A 167 22.67 9.32 11.16
CA ILE A 167 23.36 10.40 11.87
C ILE A 167 24.77 10.49 11.28
N ALA A 168 25.15 11.67 10.78
CA ALA A 168 26.45 11.92 10.16
C ALA A 168 27.17 13.11 10.79
N SER A 169 28.48 12.97 11.01
CA SER A 169 29.39 14.06 11.37
C SER A 169 29.71 14.91 10.13
N THR A 170 29.35 16.19 10.17
CA THR A 170 29.52 17.14 9.04
C THR A 170 30.55 18.24 9.30
N GLY A 171 31.04 18.33 10.54
CA GLY A 171 31.98 19.36 10.98
C GLY A 171 33.44 19.09 10.60
N ASP A 172 34.35 19.44 11.49
CA ASP A 172 35.79 19.16 11.36
C ASP A 172 36.17 17.73 11.81
N ASP A 173 37.46 17.40 11.74
CA ASP A 173 37.99 16.08 12.12
C ASP A 173 37.99 15.81 13.65
N ALA A 174 37.34 16.67 14.45
CA ALA A 174 37.22 16.49 15.89
C ALA A 174 36.14 15.45 16.24
N PRO A 175 36.43 14.45 17.10
CA PRO A 175 35.43 13.46 17.48
C PRO A 175 34.26 14.07 18.27
N VAL A 176 33.04 13.66 17.91
CA VAL A 176 31.79 13.99 18.62
C VAL A 176 31.23 12.72 19.26
N ALA A 177 30.88 12.79 20.53
CA ALA A 177 30.26 11.69 21.26
C ALA A 177 28.76 11.95 21.50
N ILE A 178 27.92 10.97 21.20
CA ILE A 178 26.45 11.02 21.30
C ILE A 178 25.90 9.78 22.01
N SER A 179 24.78 9.95 22.72
CA SER A 179 24.04 8.85 23.39
C SER A 179 22.53 9.12 23.38
N ASN A 180 21.73 8.14 23.84
CA ASN A 180 20.29 8.32 24.08
C ASN A 180 19.47 8.78 22.87
N VAL A 181 19.78 8.26 21.67
CA VAL A 181 19.04 8.59 20.45
C VAL A 181 17.66 7.92 20.49
N SER A 182 16.62 8.74 20.55
CA SER A 182 15.23 8.31 20.70
C SER A 182 14.30 9.10 19.78
N CYS A 183 13.16 8.51 19.42
CA CYS A 183 12.08 9.17 18.67
C CYS A 183 10.85 9.33 19.57
N ALA A 184 10.36 10.56 19.71
CA ALA A 184 9.09 10.87 20.37
C ALA A 184 7.95 10.81 19.34
N ILE A 185 7.13 9.74 19.41
CA ILE A 185 6.05 9.41 18.47
C ILE A 185 4.97 10.49 18.47
N SER A 186 4.69 11.06 17.29
CA SER A 186 3.73 12.16 17.10
C SER A 186 2.32 11.73 16.69
N PHE A 187 2.13 10.53 16.13
CA PHE A 187 0.82 10.07 15.64
C PHE A 187 -0.13 9.64 16.79
N MET A 188 -1.44 9.54 16.49
CA MET A 188 -2.55 9.42 17.44
C MET A 188 -2.36 10.25 18.73
N PRO A 189 -2.13 11.57 18.68
CA PRO A 189 -1.64 12.38 19.82
C PRO A 189 -2.57 12.47 21.05
N HIS A 190 -3.74 11.85 21.00
CA HIS A 190 -4.83 11.90 21.97
C HIS A 190 -5.05 10.59 22.75
N VAL A 191 -4.34 9.51 22.44
CA VAL A 191 -4.42 8.22 23.18
C VAL A 191 -3.14 7.98 24.00
N ASP A 192 -3.25 7.56 25.26
CA ASP A 192 -2.06 7.28 26.07
C ASP A 192 -1.41 5.93 25.67
N ASP A 193 -2.23 4.90 25.50
CA ASP A 193 -1.83 3.58 25.01
C ASP A 193 -2.21 3.44 23.52
N MET A 194 -1.20 3.33 22.66
CA MET A 194 -1.40 3.14 21.21
C MET A 194 -1.66 1.67 20.84
N THR A 195 -1.45 0.72 21.76
CA THR A 195 -1.72 -0.72 21.53
C THR A 195 -3.17 -1.12 21.85
N ALA A 196 -3.92 -0.24 22.53
CA ALA A 196 -5.30 -0.43 22.95
C ALA A 196 -6.31 -0.36 21.78
N TYR A 197 -6.20 -1.29 20.83
CA TYR A 197 -7.12 -1.44 19.71
C TYR A 197 -8.51 -1.89 20.21
N THR A 198 -9.56 -1.43 19.55
CA THR A 198 -10.96 -1.79 19.84
C THR A 198 -11.49 -2.89 18.93
N GLY A 199 -10.67 -3.38 18.00
CA GLY A 199 -10.98 -4.51 17.14
C GLY A 199 -9.73 -5.29 16.76
N TYR A 200 -9.94 -6.49 16.21
CA TYR A 200 -8.89 -7.40 15.78
C TYR A 200 -9.38 -8.32 14.65
N PHE A 201 -8.42 -8.99 14.03
CA PHE A 201 -8.64 -10.10 13.11
C PHE A 201 -7.54 -11.15 13.31
N TYR A 202 -7.93 -12.42 13.27
CA TYR A 202 -7.04 -13.56 13.37
C TYR A 202 -7.50 -14.68 12.44
N ALA A 203 -6.67 -14.99 11.45
CA ALA A 203 -6.87 -16.11 10.54
C ALA A 203 -5.53 -16.67 10.06
N LYS A 204 -5.53 -17.96 9.74
CA LYS A 204 -4.41 -18.64 9.08
C LYS A 204 -4.59 -18.65 7.57
N ASP A 205 -3.52 -18.44 6.83
CA ASP A 205 -3.45 -18.73 5.40
C ASP A 205 -2.82 -20.12 5.21
N LEU A 206 -3.51 -21.01 4.49
CA LEU A 206 -3.08 -22.38 4.23
C LEU A 206 -2.53 -22.57 2.80
N GLU A 207 -2.50 -21.51 1.99
CA GLU A 207 -1.98 -21.53 0.61
C GLU A 207 -0.77 -20.60 0.39
N PHE A 208 -0.62 -19.55 1.21
CA PHE A 208 0.55 -18.67 1.21
C PHE A 208 1.77 -19.26 1.94
N GLU A 209 2.97 -18.72 1.69
CA GLU A 209 4.22 -19.24 2.30
C GLU A 209 4.43 -18.85 3.77
N ASP A 210 3.74 -17.81 4.23
CA ASP A 210 3.68 -17.39 5.63
C ASP A 210 2.25 -17.59 6.13
N GLU A 211 2.04 -18.59 7.00
CA GLU A 211 0.72 -18.98 7.49
C GLU A 211 -0.01 -17.85 8.25
N ASP A 212 0.69 -16.82 8.74
CA ASP A 212 0.07 -15.70 9.46
C ASP A 212 -0.23 -14.51 8.53
N PHE A 213 -0.02 -14.64 7.21
CA PHE A 213 -0.10 -13.53 6.25
C PHE A 213 -1.37 -12.68 6.38
N LEU A 214 -2.55 -13.29 6.41
CA LEU A 214 -3.82 -12.55 6.51
C LEU A 214 -3.89 -11.71 7.80
N THR A 215 -3.39 -12.26 8.91
CA THR A 215 -3.31 -11.56 10.21
C THR A 215 -2.28 -10.42 10.15
N LYS A 216 -1.06 -10.69 9.67
CA LYS A 216 0.01 -9.69 9.51
C LYS A 216 -0.42 -8.52 8.61
N LEU A 217 -1.10 -8.81 7.51
CA LEU A 217 -1.61 -7.82 6.57
C LEU A 217 -2.70 -6.93 7.19
N TRP A 218 -3.64 -7.52 7.94
CA TRP A 218 -4.65 -6.76 8.67
C TRP A 218 -4.00 -5.78 9.65
N TYR A 219 -3.04 -6.25 10.46
CA TYR A 219 -2.34 -5.38 11.40
C TYR A 219 -1.45 -4.33 10.72
N ALA A 220 -0.85 -4.63 9.57
CA ALA A 220 -0.08 -3.66 8.80
C ALA A 220 -0.96 -2.54 8.24
N GLY A 221 -2.15 -2.86 7.71
CA GLY A 221 -3.10 -1.86 7.25
C GLY A 221 -3.71 -1.03 8.40
N ALA A 222 -4.01 -1.65 9.54
CA ALA A 222 -4.42 -0.94 10.75
C ALA A 222 -3.32 0.03 11.25
N TYR A 223 -2.06 -0.41 11.29
CA TYR A 223 -0.93 0.43 11.69
C TYR A 223 -0.65 1.56 10.68
N THR A 224 -0.90 1.33 9.39
CA THR A 224 -0.82 2.36 8.34
C THR A 224 -1.77 3.52 8.63
N VAL A 225 -3.03 3.23 8.98
CA VAL A 225 -3.99 4.28 9.37
C VAL A 225 -3.68 4.88 10.75
N GLN A 226 -2.99 4.12 11.62
CA GLN A 226 -2.49 4.63 12.90
C GLN A 226 -1.44 5.74 12.72
N THR A 227 -0.42 5.52 11.89
CA THR A 227 0.62 6.53 11.61
C THR A 227 0.05 7.78 10.95
N ASN A 228 -1.05 7.61 10.21
CA ASN A 228 -1.68 8.66 9.40
C ASN A 228 -2.78 9.42 10.17
N THR A 229 -2.88 9.17 11.48
CA THR A 229 -3.66 9.99 12.42
C THR A 229 -2.71 10.97 13.12
N VAL A 230 -2.78 12.26 12.80
CA VAL A 230 -1.72 13.24 13.14
C VAL A 230 -2.23 14.44 13.96
N PRO A 231 -1.34 15.17 14.66
CA PRO A 231 -1.70 16.44 15.30
C PRO A 231 -1.97 17.52 14.24
N VAL A 232 -3.02 18.32 14.42
CA VAL A 232 -3.50 19.27 13.40
C VAL A 232 -2.46 20.31 12.96
N ASN A 233 -1.49 20.66 13.80
CA ASN A 233 -0.43 21.62 13.46
C ASN A 233 0.88 20.93 13.02
N THR A 234 0.77 19.87 12.22
CA THR A 234 1.93 19.09 11.71
C THR A 234 1.86 18.81 10.20
N GLY A 235 1.13 19.64 9.46
CA GLY A 235 1.05 19.55 8.01
C GLY A 235 2.29 20.10 7.31
N ARG A 236 2.60 19.57 6.12
CA ARG A 236 3.63 20.11 5.22
C ARG A 236 3.30 21.55 4.83
N GLN A 237 4.24 22.48 4.92
CA GLN A 237 4.04 23.87 4.48
C GLN A 237 3.71 23.97 2.98
N VAL A 238 2.80 24.90 2.67
CA VAL A 238 2.40 25.27 1.30
C VAL A 238 2.28 26.81 1.24
N PRO A 239 3.05 27.52 0.40
CA PRO A 239 4.10 27.02 -0.52
C PRO A 239 5.18 26.20 0.19
N PHE A 240 5.80 25.27 -0.56
CA PHE A 240 6.84 24.40 -0.04
C PHE A 240 8.09 25.20 0.37
N GLU A 241 8.82 24.70 1.37
CA GLU A 241 10.13 25.23 1.74
C GLU A 241 11.13 25.13 0.57
N SER A 242 12.16 25.98 0.56
CA SER A 242 13.20 25.94 -0.46
C SER A 242 14.05 24.66 -0.38
N GLN A 243 14.48 24.13 -1.53
CA GLN A 243 15.30 22.92 -1.63
C GLN A 243 16.50 22.93 -0.66
N GLY A 244 16.67 21.83 0.07
CA GLY A 244 17.57 21.68 1.21
C GLY A 244 16.87 21.79 2.58
N HIS A 245 15.56 22.07 2.59
CA HIS A 245 14.75 22.29 3.79
C HIS A 245 13.34 21.68 3.65
N TRP A 246 12.70 21.42 4.79
CA TRP A 246 11.28 21.07 4.89
C TRP A 246 10.68 21.65 6.17
N ALA A 247 9.36 21.83 6.20
CA ALA A 247 8.63 22.25 7.38
C ALA A 247 7.27 21.55 7.47
N ASN A 248 7.05 20.84 8.57
CA ASN A 248 5.84 20.11 8.92
C ASN A 248 5.17 20.74 10.16
N ASN A 249 4.80 22.01 10.06
CA ASN A 249 4.14 22.81 11.11
C ASN A 249 2.92 23.63 10.62
N ALA A 250 2.39 23.34 9.44
CA ALA A 250 1.16 23.96 8.94
C ALA A 250 -0.09 23.40 9.64
N THR A 251 -1.16 24.20 9.67
CA THR A 251 -2.46 23.80 10.24
C THR A 251 -3.30 23.06 9.20
N LEU A 252 -3.67 21.82 9.53
CA LEU A 252 -4.35 20.86 8.66
C LEU A 252 -5.87 20.94 8.67
N GLY A 253 -6.45 21.71 9.60
CA GLY A 253 -7.89 21.81 9.70
C GLY A 253 -8.39 22.57 10.91
N VAL A 254 -9.71 22.51 11.11
CA VAL A 254 -10.41 23.28 12.16
C VAL A 254 -10.28 22.67 13.56
N ALA A 255 -9.84 21.41 13.65
CA ALA A 255 -9.67 20.67 14.91
C ALA A 255 -8.60 19.57 14.75
N GLY A 256 -8.06 19.10 15.88
CA GLY A 256 -7.13 17.97 15.96
C GLY A 256 -7.58 16.95 17.01
N PRO A 257 -7.16 15.66 16.93
CA PRO A 257 -6.35 15.02 15.87
C PRO A 257 -7.05 15.03 14.51
N ILE A 258 -6.34 14.70 13.43
CA ILE A 258 -6.89 14.67 12.06
C ILE A 258 -6.29 13.50 11.27
N ILE A 259 -7.09 12.86 10.42
CA ILE A 259 -6.63 11.79 9.52
C ILE A 259 -6.10 12.40 8.22
N VAL A 260 -4.99 11.87 7.71
CA VAL A 260 -4.33 12.30 6.47
C VAL A 260 -4.06 11.13 5.53
N ASP A 261 -3.66 11.45 4.30
CA ASP A 261 -3.28 10.48 3.27
C ASP A 261 -2.09 9.59 3.68
N GLY A 262 -0.96 10.21 4.04
CA GLY A 262 0.32 9.54 4.24
C GLY A 262 1.08 10.00 5.49
N ALA A 263 1.94 9.13 6.03
CA ALA A 263 2.79 9.47 7.17
C ALA A 263 3.90 10.46 6.79
N LYS A 264 4.70 10.13 5.76
CA LYS A 264 5.90 10.88 5.37
C LYS A 264 5.59 12.23 4.73
N ARG A 265 4.88 12.20 3.60
CA ARG A 265 4.74 13.31 2.64
C ARG A 265 3.26 13.61 2.38
N ASP A 266 2.99 14.74 1.73
CA ASP A 266 1.65 15.36 1.62
C ASP A 266 1.01 15.70 2.99
N ARG A 267 0.70 14.69 3.81
CA ARG A 267 0.19 14.81 5.18
C ARG A 267 -1.07 15.68 5.26
N ALA A 268 -1.99 15.55 4.31
CA ALA A 268 -3.19 16.38 4.20
C ALA A 268 -4.48 15.55 4.21
N VAL A 269 -5.63 16.21 4.44
CA VAL A 269 -6.93 15.55 4.31
C VAL A 269 -7.23 15.32 2.84
N TRP A 270 -7.29 14.06 2.41
CA TRP A 270 -7.68 13.65 1.06
C TRP A 270 -8.90 12.70 1.14
N PRO A 271 -10.12 13.15 0.78
CA PRO A 271 -11.35 12.35 0.91
C PRO A 271 -11.38 11.03 0.12
N GLY A 272 -10.70 10.93 -1.02
CA GLY A 272 -10.60 9.67 -1.78
C GLY A 272 -9.99 8.55 -0.93
N ASP A 273 -8.83 8.84 -0.32
CA ASP A 273 -8.11 7.98 0.60
C ASP A 273 -8.97 7.56 1.80
N MET A 274 -9.78 8.48 2.33
CA MET A 274 -10.75 8.21 3.40
C MET A 274 -11.81 7.16 2.99
N GLY A 275 -12.06 6.95 1.69
CA GLY A 275 -12.90 5.89 1.16
C GLY A 275 -12.40 4.46 1.50
N ILE A 276 -11.10 4.30 1.74
CA ILE A 276 -10.46 3.04 2.19
C ILE A 276 -10.02 3.13 3.66
N ALA A 277 -9.41 4.25 4.06
CA ALA A 277 -8.79 4.42 5.37
C ALA A 277 -9.81 4.47 6.52
N VAL A 278 -11.00 5.06 6.32
CA VAL A 278 -12.01 5.17 7.39
C VAL A 278 -12.67 3.82 7.72
N PRO A 279 -13.05 2.97 6.74
CA PRO A 279 -13.39 1.56 7.02
C PRO A 279 -12.30 0.80 7.80
N THR A 280 -11.02 1.05 7.50
CA THR A 280 -9.90 0.44 8.25
C THR A 280 -9.82 0.95 9.69
N GLN A 281 -9.96 2.27 9.90
CA GLN A 281 -9.98 2.89 11.23
C GLN A 281 -11.12 2.34 12.09
N PHE A 282 -12.31 2.18 11.50
CA PHE A 282 -13.48 1.62 12.16
C PHE A 282 -13.27 0.20 12.70
N VAL A 283 -12.73 -0.73 11.89
CA VAL A 283 -12.57 -2.13 12.31
C VAL A 283 -11.40 -2.37 13.28
N SER A 284 -10.49 -1.40 13.46
CA SER A 284 -9.25 -1.60 14.22
C SER A 284 -9.14 -0.77 15.50
N THR A 285 -9.19 0.55 15.41
CA THR A 285 -9.05 1.46 16.56
C THR A 285 -10.37 2.12 16.98
N PHE A 286 -11.39 2.10 16.12
CA PHE A 286 -12.65 2.86 16.23
C PHE A 286 -12.42 4.35 16.55
N ASP A 287 -11.23 4.88 16.24
CA ASP A 287 -10.86 6.26 16.51
C ASP A 287 -11.46 7.18 15.46
N LEU A 288 -12.73 7.55 15.60
CA LEU A 288 -13.45 8.34 14.60
C LEU A 288 -13.30 9.87 14.78
N ILE A 289 -12.61 10.32 15.83
CA ILE A 289 -12.34 11.75 16.08
C ILE A 289 -11.51 12.41 14.95
N PRO A 290 -10.43 11.79 14.42
CA PRO A 290 -9.65 12.33 13.31
C PRO A 290 -10.46 12.45 12.03
N THR A 291 -11.33 11.46 11.73
CA THR A 291 -12.27 11.48 10.60
C THR A 291 -13.30 12.59 10.73
N ARG A 292 -13.91 12.74 11.91
CA ARG A 292 -14.85 13.84 12.20
C ARG A 292 -14.21 15.20 11.92
N ASN A 293 -12.98 15.40 12.38
CA ASN A 293 -12.24 16.66 12.24
C ASN A 293 -11.81 16.91 10.78
N ALA A 294 -11.44 15.87 10.04
CA ALA A 294 -11.16 15.94 8.61
C ALA A 294 -12.41 16.35 7.80
N LEU A 295 -13.54 15.66 7.98
CA LEU A 295 -14.80 15.99 7.29
C LEU A 295 -15.31 17.39 7.66
N SER A 296 -15.23 17.75 8.95
CA SER A 296 -15.57 19.11 9.42
C SER A 296 -14.70 20.19 8.76
N THR A 297 -13.44 19.88 8.49
CA THR A 297 -12.52 20.78 7.78
C THR A 297 -12.92 20.96 6.31
N MET A 298 -13.35 19.89 5.63
CA MET A 298 -13.85 20.00 4.25
C MET A 298 -15.14 20.84 4.19
N PHE A 299 -16.08 20.65 5.11
CA PHE A 299 -17.30 21.47 5.19
C PHE A 299 -17.05 22.91 5.65
N ALA A 300 -16.00 23.19 6.42
CA ALA A 300 -15.61 24.55 6.78
C ALA A 300 -15.00 25.33 5.60
N ASN A 301 -14.49 24.63 4.58
CA ASN A 301 -13.89 25.19 3.37
C ASN A 301 -14.79 25.02 2.11
N ILE A 302 -16.06 24.66 2.29
CA ILE A 302 -17.05 24.62 1.21
C ILE A 302 -17.23 26.01 0.59
N ASN A 303 -17.43 26.07 -0.74
CA ASN A 303 -17.88 27.28 -1.40
C ASN A 303 -19.36 27.57 -1.02
N PRO A 304 -19.67 28.65 -0.29
CA PRO A 304 -21.02 28.87 0.24
C PRO A 304 -21.99 29.45 -0.79
N GLN A 305 -21.55 29.75 -2.02
CA GLN A 305 -22.42 30.17 -3.13
C GLN A 305 -22.80 29.00 -4.04
N THR A 306 -21.92 28.01 -4.23
CA THR A 306 -22.15 26.89 -5.16
C THR A 306 -22.40 25.56 -4.48
N GLY A 307 -21.91 25.35 -3.25
CA GLY A 307 -21.85 24.03 -2.60
C GLY A 307 -20.60 23.22 -2.93
N ALA A 308 -19.68 23.72 -3.75
CA ALA A 308 -18.46 23.01 -4.11
C ALA A 308 -17.54 22.82 -2.87
N LEU A 309 -17.40 21.57 -2.43
CA LEU A 309 -16.35 21.15 -1.48
C LEU A 309 -14.96 21.14 -2.16
N PRO A 310 -13.87 21.35 -1.39
CA PRO A 310 -12.51 21.20 -1.89
C PRO A 310 -12.15 19.73 -2.16
N GLU A 311 -11.11 19.54 -2.97
CA GLU A 311 -10.50 18.24 -3.29
C GLU A 311 -9.61 17.75 -2.16
N SER A 312 -8.85 18.64 -1.53
CA SER A 312 -8.02 18.32 -0.36
C SER A 312 -8.07 19.44 0.68
N GLY A 313 -7.84 19.07 1.94
CA GLY A 313 -7.82 20.00 3.06
C GLY A 313 -6.61 20.94 3.05
N PRO A 314 -6.60 21.94 3.95
CA PRO A 314 -5.45 22.81 4.12
C PRO A 314 -4.23 22.01 4.63
N PRO A 315 -3.01 22.50 4.37
CA PRO A 315 -2.71 23.74 3.64
C PRO A 315 -2.75 23.57 2.11
N LEU A 316 -2.85 22.35 1.55
CA LEU A 316 -2.93 22.12 0.10
C LEU A 316 -4.17 22.77 -0.54
N SER A 317 -5.33 22.66 0.12
CA SER A 317 -6.58 23.38 -0.22
C SER A 317 -6.98 23.27 -1.70
N GLN A 318 -6.76 22.12 -2.33
CA GLN A 318 -6.92 21.97 -3.78
C GLN A 318 -8.41 21.98 -4.18
N LEU A 319 -8.69 22.39 -5.41
CA LEU A 319 -10.03 22.59 -5.94
C LEU A 319 -10.13 22.03 -7.36
N GLY A 320 -11.32 21.53 -7.72
CA GLY A 320 -11.60 21.09 -9.10
C GLY A 320 -11.54 19.58 -9.32
N SER A 321 -11.88 18.79 -8.29
CA SER A 321 -12.22 17.37 -8.41
C SER A 321 -13.71 17.17 -8.12
N ASP A 322 -14.45 16.55 -9.04
CA ASP A 322 -15.85 16.17 -8.78
C ASP A 322 -15.95 14.84 -8.02
N THR A 323 -14.95 13.98 -8.14
CA THR A 323 -14.88 12.67 -7.45
C THR A 323 -14.48 12.83 -5.98
N TYR A 324 -13.47 13.63 -5.63
CA TYR A 324 -13.11 13.89 -4.23
C TYR A 324 -14.16 14.74 -3.49
N HIS A 325 -14.88 15.61 -4.21
CA HIS A 325 -16.10 16.23 -3.72
C HIS A 325 -17.14 15.17 -3.29
N CYS A 326 -17.40 14.17 -4.15
CA CYS A 326 -18.31 13.08 -3.83
C CYS A 326 -17.78 12.17 -2.70
N TRP A 327 -16.48 11.88 -2.65
CA TRP A 327 -15.88 11.10 -1.57
C TRP A 327 -16.05 11.76 -0.21
N THR A 328 -16.07 13.10 -0.12
CA THR A 328 -16.41 13.81 1.12
C THR A 328 -17.86 13.51 1.57
N LEU A 329 -18.81 13.45 0.63
CA LEU A 329 -20.21 13.12 0.90
C LEU A 329 -20.41 11.64 1.30
N ILE A 330 -19.62 10.74 0.72
CA ILE A 330 -19.61 9.30 1.09
C ILE A 330 -18.96 9.11 2.46
N GLY A 331 -17.82 9.75 2.71
CA GLY A 331 -17.13 9.74 4.00
C GLY A 331 -18.00 10.29 5.14
N SER A 332 -18.84 11.28 4.86
CA SER A 332 -19.85 11.80 5.80
C SER A 332 -20.87 10.74 6.22
N TYR A 333 -21.32 9.90 5.29
CA TYR A 333 -22.17 8.76 5.61
C TYR A 333 -21.43 7.67 6.37
N ASN A 334 -20.21 7.30 5.95
CA ASN A 334 -19.42 6.29 6.65
C ASN A 334 -19.17 6.70 8.11
N TYR A 335 -18.78 7.95 8.34
CA TYR A 335 -18.60 8.50 9.69
C TYR A 335 -19.88 8.43 10.53
N TYR A 336 -21.03 8.84 9.99
CA TYR A 336 -22.30 8.78 10.72
C TYR A 336 -22.79 7.34 10.94
N LEU A 337 -22.62 6.44 9.97
CA LEU A 337 -22.92 5.00 10.13
C LEU A 337 -22.12 4.39 11.29
N TYR A 338 -20.85 4.78 11.44
CA TYR A 338 -19.97 4.23 12.46
C TYR A 338 -20.17 4.90 13.84
N SER A 339 -20.44 6.21 13.89
CA SER A 339 -20.52 7.00 15.14
C SER A 339 -21.94 7.27 15.66
N GLY A 340 -22.92 7.41 14.77
CA GLY A 340 -24.23 7.98 15.09
C GLY A 340 -24.17 9.40 15.67
N ASP A 341 -23.18 10.23 15.31
CA ASP A 341 -23.08 11.62 15.78
C ASP A 341 -24.15 12.52 15.14
N ASP A 342 -25.34 12.51 15.73
CA ASP A 342 -26.48 13.34 15.35
C ASP A 342 -26.17 14.85 15.49
N GLU A 343 -25.37 15.28 16.46
CA GLU A 343 -25.02 16.70 16.64
C GLU A 343 -24.18 17.19 15.47
N TRP A 344 -23.17 16.41 15.07
CA TRP A 344 -22.36 16.69 13.89
C TRP A 344 -23.20 16.65 12.62
N LEU A 345 -24.01 15.61 12.41
CA LEU A 345 -24.85 15.49 11.21
C LEU A 345 -25.80 16.69 11.07
N ASN A 346 -26.52 17.06 12.13
CA ASN A 346 -27.40 18.24 12.13
C ASN A 346 -26.62 19.54 11.88
N THR A 347 -25.39 19.65 12.39
CA THR A 347 -24.52 20.84 12.18
C THR A 347 -24.09 20.98 10.72
N ILE A 348 -23.68 19.89 10.06
CA ILE A 348 -23.21 19.92 8.66
C ILE A 348 -24.33 19.79 7.63
N TRP A 349 -25.55 19.39 8.03
CA TRP A 349 -26.66 19.08 7.11
C TRP A 349 -26.98 20.17 6.05
N PRO A 350 -27.00 21.48 6.37
CA PRO A 350 -27.24 22.50 5.35
C PRO A 350 -26.14 22.51 4.28
N ASN A 351 -24.87 22.36 4.67
CA ASN A 351 -23.74 22.31 3.75
C ASN A 351 -23.69 20.97 2.98
N TYR A 352 -24.06 19.85 3.63
CA TYR A 352 -24.18 18.54 2.98
C TYR A 352 -25.22 18.57 1.87
N THR A 353 -26.44 19.02 2.14
CA THR A 353 -27.50 19.10 1.12
C THR A 353 -27.18 20.09 0.01
N LEU A 354 -26.46 21.18 0.30
CA LEU A 354 -25.97 22.12 -0.70
C LEU A 354 -24.89 21.49 -1.59
N ALA A 355 -23.99 20.67 -1.03
CA ALA A 355 -22.98 19.94 -1.79
C ALA A 355 -23.56 18.79 -2.63
N VAL A 356 -24.56 18.05 -2.13
CA VAL A 356 -25.32 17.09 -2.96
C VAL A 356 -26.00 17.82 -4.12
N ALA A 357 -26.63 18.98 -3.87
CA ALA A 357 -27.25 19.78 -4.92
C ALA A 357 -26.24 20.35 -5.94
N PHE A 358 -24.99 20.62 -5.53
CA PHE A 358 -23.91 21.02 -6.44
C PHE A 358 -23.59 19.94 -7.46
N ILE A 359 -23.42 18.68 -7.01
CA ILE A 359 -23.07 17.58 -7.92
C ILE A 359 -24.28 17.07 -8.72
N GLU A 360 -25.49 17.03 -8.14
CA GLU A 360 -26.72 16.77 -8.90
C GLU A 360 -26.96 17.84 -9.96
N GLY A 361 -26.60 19.11 -9.70
CA GLY A 361 -26.65 20.21 -10.65
C GLY A 361 -25.72 20.06 -11.86
N LYS A 362 -24.81 19.07 -11.87
CA LYS A 362 -23.95 18.69 -13.00
C LYS A 362 -24.50 17.49 -13.80
N VAL A 363 -25.64 16.91 -13.41
CA VAL A 363 -26.34 15.92 -14.24
C VAL A 363 -27.05 16.65 -15.38
N ASP A 364 -26.70 16.32 -16.62
CA ASP A 364 -27.27 16.99 -17.79
C ASP A 364 -28.50 16.25 -18.38
N SER A 365 -29.00 16.72 -19.52
CA SER A 365 -30.18 16.16 -20.20
C SER A 365 -30.06 14.69 -20.64
N SER A 366 -28.87 14.08 -20.57
CA SER A 366 -28.68 12.64 -20.74
C SER A 366 -29.11 11.81 -19.52
N GLY A 367 -29.20 12.43 -18.33
CA GLY A 367 -29.34 11.72 -17.06
C GLY A 367 -28.03 11.15 -16.51
N LEU A 368 -26.88 11.62 -17.01
CA LEU A 368 -25.54 11.33 -16.48
C LEU A 368 -24.88 12.59 -15.92
N LEU A 369 -24.02 12.41 -14.91
CA LEU A 369 -23.09 13.42 -14.44
C LEU A 369 -22.11 13.79 -15.56
N ASN A 370 -22.01 15.08 -15.84
CA ASN A 370 -20.97 15.68 -16.67
C ASN A 370 -19.80 16.14 -15.79
N VAL A 371 -18.81 15.26 -15.63
CA VAL A 371 -17.60 15.49 -14.82
C VAL A 371 -16.80 16.65 -15.42
N THR A 372 -16.62 17.70 -14.63
CA THR A 372 -16.00 18.97 -15.06
C THR A 372 -14.91 19.44 -14.08
N GLY A 373 -14.94 18.97 -12.83
CA GLY A 373 -13.76 18.90 -11.98
C GLY A 373 -12.92 17.68 -12.37
N LEU A 374 -11.87 17.91 -13.16
CA LEU A 374 -11.06 16.88 -13.82
C LEU A 374 -9.89 16.35 -12.96
N ARG A 375 -9.72 16.83 -11.73
CA ARG A 375 -8.67 16.35 -10.82
C ARG A 375 -9.13 15.10 -10.08
N ASP A 376 -8.21 14.17 -9.86
CA ASP A 376 -8.50 12.84 -9.30
C ASP A 376 -7.22 12.17 -8.77
N TRP A 377 -7.25 10.86 -8.48
CA TRP A 377 -6.11 9.99 -8.09
C TRP A 377 -4.97 9.87 -9.13
N ALA A 378 -4.91 10.81 -10.08
CA ALA A 378 -3.97 10.95 -11.20
C ALA A 378 -4.10 9.93 -12.33
N ARG A 379 -5.18 9.16 -12.36
CA ARG A 379 -5.69 8.49 -13.56
C ARG A 379 -5.68 9.41 -14.80
N GLN A 380 -5.52 8.81 -15.97
CA GLN A 380 -5.63 9.45 -17.27
C GLN A 380 -7.08 9.40 -17.78
N GLY A 381 -7.42 10.30 -18.69
CA GLY A 381 -8.80 10.44 -19.18
C GLY A 381 -9.74 11.01 -18.12
N GLY A 382 -10.91 10.41 -17.94
CA GLY A 382 -11.99 10.98 -17.13
C GLY A 382 -12.67 12.17 -17.81
N GLY A 383 -13.43 12.94 -17.04
CA GLY A 383 -14.22 14.07 -17.55
C GLY A 383 -15.43 13.67 -18.39
N GLY A 384 -16.33 14.63 -18.65
CA GLY A 384 -17.55 14.40 -19.43
C GLY A 384 -18.47 13.35 -18.79
N HIS A 385 -19.14 12.56 -19.61
CA HIS A 385 -19.85 11.36 -19.14
C HIS A 385 -18.85 10.22 -18.90
N ASN A 386 -18.10 10.29 -17.81
CA ASN A 386 -17.20 9.24 -17.33
C ASN A 386 -17.93 8.30 -16.34
N SER A 387 -17.63 7.00 -16.40
CA SER A 387 -18.29 5.97 -15.60
C SER A 387 -17.88 6.01 -14.13
N GLU A 388 -16.64 6.36 -13.79
CA GLU A 388 -16.20 6.43 -12.39
C GLU A 388 -17.02 7.45 -11.60
N GLY A 389 -17.04 8.70 -12.04
CA GLY A 389 -17.82 9.77 -11.41
C GLY A 389 -19.32 9.48 -11.35
N ASN A 390 -19.87 8.78 -12.35
CA ASN A 390 -21.29 8.37 -12.33
C ASN A 390 -21.56 7.20 -11.35
N ALA A 391 -20.63 6.27 -11.16
CA ALA A 391 -20.73 5.22 -10.15
C ALA A 391 -20.58 5.79 -8.72
N ILE A 392 -19.65 6.73 -8.53
CA ILE A 392 -19.48 7.45 -7.27
C ILE A 392 -20.71 8.33 -6.96
N LEU A 393 -21.31 9.00 -7.95
CA LEU A 393 -22.57 9.74 -7.75
C LEU A 393 -23.73 8.80 -7.35
N TYR A 394 -23.83 7.59 -7.91
CA TYR A 394 -24.80 6.60 -7.44
C TYR A 394 -24.60 6.24 -5.96
N LYS A 395 -23.34 6.14 -5.52
CA LYS A 395 -23.02 5.93 -4.09
C LYS A 395 -23.38 7.15 -3.24
N VAL A 396 -23.13 8.38 -3.70
CA VAL A 396 -23.60 9.61 -3.03
C VAL A 396 -25.12 9.62 -2.88
N LEU A 397 -25.88 9.33 -3.93
CA LEU A 397 -27.34 9.37 -3.88
C LEU A 397 -27.91 8.27 -2.96
N THR A 398 -27.33 7.07 -2.96
CA THR A 398 -27.76 5.99 -2.05
C THR A 398 -27.37 6.24 -0.59
N THR A 399 -26.21 6.84 -0.31
CA THR A 399 -25.83 7.22 1.07
C THR A 399 -26.59 8.45 1.57
N ALA A 400 -26.82 9.45 0.72
CA ALA A 400 -27.67 10.61 1.02
C ALA A 400 -29.12 10.19 1.26
N THR A 401 -29.63 9.17 0.57
CA THR A 401 -30.95 8.55 0.84
C THR A 401 -31.05 8.04 2.28
N ALA A 402 -30.00 7.39 2.77
CA ALA A 402 -29.94 6.86 4.14
C ALA A 402 -29.80 7.99 5.18
N LEU A 403 -28.86 8.93 5.01
CA LEU A 403 -28.71 10.08 5.91
C LEU A 403 -29.99 10.93 6.00
N ALA A 404 -30.65 11.18 4.86
CA ALA A 404 -31.92 11.89 4.83
C ALA A 404 -33.06 11.10 5.52
N SER A 405 -32.97 9.78 5.59
CA SER A 405 -33.91 8.95 6.36
C SER A 405 -33.65 9.09 7.86
N TYR A 406 -32.40 8.90 8.31
CA TYR A 406 -32.02 9.01 9.72
C TYR A 406 -32.28 10.41 10.30
N ALA A 407 -31.96 11.47 9.54
CA ALA A 407 -32.27 12.86 9.91
C ALA A 407 -33.76 13.26 9.70
N GLY A 408 -34.66 12.32 9.40
CA GLY A 408 -36.11 12.57 9.29
C GLY A 408 -36.57 13.33 8.04
N HIS A 409 -35.66 13.64 7.11
CA HIS A 409 -35.92 14.35 5.85
C HIS A 409 -36.46 13.43 4.74
N THR A 410 -37.58 12.75 5.02
CA THR A 410 -38.20 11.73 4.16
C THR A 410 -38.41 12.16 2.70
N THR A 411 -38.79 13.43 2.44
CA THR A 411 -38.94 13.96 1.07
C THR A 411 -37.62 13.98 0.30
N LEU A 412 -36.50 14.33 0.95
CA LEU A 412 -35.17 14.29 0.31
C LEU A 412 -34.71 12.84 0.12
N SER A 413 -34.93 11.97 1.10
CA SER A 413 -34.62 10.53 0.99
C SER A 413 -35.32 9.91 -0.24
N LEU A 414 -36.62 10.17 -0.44
CA LEU A 414 -37.36 9.70 -1.61
C LEU A 414 -36.84 10.30 -2.94
N ALA A 415 -36.42 11.56 -2.95
CA ALA A 415 -35.86 12.21 -4.14
C ALA A 415 -34.50 11.61 -4.53
N TYR A 416 -33.56 11.49 -3.59
CA TYR A 416 -32.26 10.88 -3.83
C TYR A 416 -32.38 9.41 -4.24
N SER A 417 -33.33 8.66 -3.65
CA SER A 417 -33.61 7.26 -4.02
C SER A 417 -34.14 7.13 -5.46
N ALA A 418 -35.03 8.04 -5.89
CA ALA A 418 -35.52 8.10 -7.26
C ALA A 418 -34.40 8.46 -8.25
N ASN A 419 -33.56 9.44 -7.92
CA ASN A 419 -32.43 9.87 -8.75
C ASN A 419 -31.37 8.76 -8.88
N ALA A 420 -31.06 8.04 -7.79
CA ALA A 420 -30.19 6.87 -7.82
C ALA A 420 -30.74 5.78 -8.74
N SER A 421 -32.04 5.48 -8.64
CA SER A 421 -32.72 4.46 -9.45
C SER A 421 -32.71 4.80 -10.95
N ALA A 422 -32.92 6.07 -11.29
CA ALA A 422 -32.77 6.57 -12.65
C ALA A 422 -31.32 6.47 -13.15
N LEU A 423 -30.36 6.97 -12.36
CA LEU A 423 -28.94 6.95 -12.71
C LEU A 423 -28.41 5.54 -12.96
N LYS A 424 -28.73 4.55 -12.11
CA LYS A 424 -28.35 3.14 -12.32
C LYS A 424 -28.87 2.58 -13.65
N THR A 425 -30.05 3.02 -14.10
CA THR A 425 -30.63 2.63 -15.39
C THR A 425 -29.86 3.28 -16.55
N THR A 426 -29.65 4.60 -16.48
CA THR A 426 -28.90 5.35 -17.51
C THR A 426 -27.45 4.86 -17.63
N PHE A 427 -26.78 4.64 -16.50
CA PHE A 427 -25.41 4.12 -16.41
C PHE A 427 -25.22 2.82 -17.19
N ASN A 428 -26.08 1.83 -16.94
CA ASN A 428 -26.01 0.54 -17.63
C ASN A 428 -26.29 0.67 -19.14
N SER A 429 -27.19 1.56 -19.53
CA SER A 429 -27.47 1.88 -20.94
C SER A 429 -26.29 2.57 -21.65
N ALA A 430 -25.55 3.42 -20.93
CA ALA A 430 -24.47 4.24 -21.49
C ALA A 430 -23.11 3.53 -21.55
N PHE A 431 -22.77 2.76 -20.52
CA PHE A 431 -21.41 2.28 -20.30
C PHE A 431 -21.20 0.77 -20.50
N TRP A 432 -22.23 -0.07 -20.36
CA TRP A 432 -22.05 -1.52 -20.44
C TRP A 432 -21.66 -1.98 -21.85
N MET A 433 -20.63 -2.82 -21.96
CA MET A 433 -20.20 -3.45 -23.21
C MET A 433 -20.41 -4.97 -23.14
N PRO A 434 -21.55 -5.51 -23.64
CA PRO A 434 -21.87 -6.93 -23.56
C PRO A 434 -20.79 -7.86 -24.12
N GLU A 435 -20.15 -7.47 -25.23
CA GLU A 435 -19.10 -8.25 -25.91
C GLU A 435 -17.75 -8.28 -25.15
N VAL A 436 -17.60 -7.45 -24.11
CA VAL A 436 -16.37 -7.35 -23.29
C VAL A 436 -16.60 -7.84 -21.85
N GLY A 437 -17.85 -7.77 -21.38
CA GLY A 437 -18.23 -8.13 -20.00
C GLY A 437 -17.94 -7.04 -18.96
N MET A 438 -17.73 -5.79 -19.39
CA MET A 438 -17.29 -4.68 -18.54
C MET A 438 -17.96 -3.36 -18.93
N TYR A 439 -17.88 -2.36 -18.04
CA TYR A 439 -18.20 -0.97 -18.33
C TYR A 439 -17.01 -0.25 -18.99
N ARG A 440 -17.30 0.62 -19.96
CA ARG A 440 -16.31 1.53 -20.56
C ARG A 440 -16.21 2.84 -19.80
N ASP A 441 -14.99 3.40 -19.75
CA ASP A 441 -14.61 4.62 -19.04
C ASP A 441 -15.48 5.84 -19.39
N ASN A 442 -15.78 6.04 -20.66
CA ASN A 442 -16.49 7.23 -21.13
C ASN A 442 -17.40 6.90 -22.31
N THR A 443 -18.47 7.65 -22.51
CA THR A 443 -19.39 7.45 -23.65
C THR A 443 -18.72 7.60 -25.02
N SER A 444 -17.53 8.22 -25.08
CA SER A 444 -16.68 8.37 -26.27
C SER A 444 -15.55 7.33 -26.43
N THR A 445 -15.28 6.48 -25.43
CA THR A 445 -14.15 5.54 -25.43
C THR A 445 -14.59 4.06 -25.41
N THR A 446 -13.61 3.16 -25.56
CA THR A 446 -13.74 1.70 -25.37
C THR A 446 -12.75 1.15 -24.35
N LEU A 447 -12.07 2.02 -23.58
CA LEU A 447 -11.21 1.63 -22.47
C LEU A 447 -12.10 1.14 -21.33
N THR A 448 -11.74 0.03 -20.69
CA THR A 448 -12.45 -0.54 -19.52
C THR A 448 -11.60 -0.32 -18.27
N PRO A 449 -11.89 0.72 -17.46
CA PRO A 449 -10.99 1.10 -16.38
C PRO A 449 -11.13 0.17 -15.19
N GLN A 450 -10.09 0.07 -14.38
CA GLN A 450 -10.11 -0.66 -13.10
C GLN A 450 -11.07 0.02 -12.11
N ASP A 451 -11.02 1.35 -12.03
CA ASP A 451 -11.81 2.17 -11.09
C ASP A 451 -13.32 1.94 -11.19
N ALA A 452 -13.94 2.35 -12.30
CA ALA A 452 -15.39 2.35 -12.46
C ALA A 452 -15.99 0.95 -12.47
N ASN A 453 -15.23 -0.07 -12.92
CA ASN A 453 -15.70 -1.45 -12.90
C ASN A 453 -15.73 -2.03 -11.48
N SER A 454 -14.67 -1.80 -10.70
CA SER A 454 -14.62 -2.19 -9.29
C SER A 454 -15.70 -1.49 -8.47
N LEU A 455 -15.83 -0.17 -8.63
CA LEU A 455 -16.85 0.64 -7.96
C LEU A 455 -18.28 0.28 -8.41
N ALA A 456 -18.51 -0.07 -9.68
CA ALA A 456 -19.82 -0.49 -10.16
C ALA A 456 -20.30 -1.83 -9.55
N VAL A 457 -19.38 -2.73 -9.22
CA VAL A 457 -19.71 -3.97 -8.47
C VAL A 457 -19.90 -3.64 -6.98
N LEU A 458 -18.92 -2.98 -6.35
CA LEU A 458 -18.92 -2.68 -4.92
C LEU A 458 -20.10 -1.80 -4.48
N PHE A 459 -20.49 -0.82 -5.29
CA PHE A 459 -21.64 0.04 -5.03
C PHE A 459 -22.96 -0.53 -5.58
N ASN A 460 -22.97 -1.76 -6.11
CA ASN A 460 -24.15 -2.42 -6.68
C ASN A 460 -24.83 -1.57 -7.77
N VAL A 461 -24.05 -1.05 -8.72
CA VAL A 461 -24.54 -0.41 -9.95
C VAL A 461 -24.87 -1.45 -11.02
N THR A 462 -24.32 -2.67 -10.91
CA THR A 462 -24.69 -3.85 -11.71
C THR A 462 -26.18 -4.22 -11.62
N LEU A 463 -26.78 -4.71 -12.71
CA LEU A 463 -28.18 -5.15 -12.77
C LEU A 463 -28.40 -6.57 -12.22
N ASN A 464 -27.37 -7.43 -12.24
CA ASN A 464 -27.43 -8.83 -11.83
C ASN A 464 -26.02 -9.37 -11.53
N ASP A 465 -25.95 -10.54 -10.90
CA ASP A 465 -24.69 -11.16 -10.49
C ASP A 465 -23.83 -11.65 -11.66
N THR A 466 -24.43 -12.01 -12.79
CA THR A 466 -23.69 -12.35 -14.02
C THR A 466 -22.84 -11.18 -14.53
N GLN A 467 -23.29 -9.92 -14.35
CA GLN A 467 -22.42 -8.76 -14.62
C GLN A 467 -21.27 -8.66 -13.62
N LYS A 468 -21.49 -8.98 -12.33
CA LYS A 468 -20.43 -8.97 -11.32
C LYS A 468 -19.36 -10.03 -11.61
N ASP A 469 -19.77 -11.24 -11.98
CA ASP A 469 -18.87 -12.32 -12.40
C ASP A 469 -18.06 -11.93 -13.65
N LEU A 470 -18.72 -11.39 -14.68
CA LEU A 470 -18.06 -10.94 -15.92
C LEU A 470 -17.07 -9.78 -15.67
N ILE A 471 -17.40 -8.85 -14.78
CA ILE A 471 -16.50 -7.77 -14.37
C ILE A 471 -15.32 -8.33 -13.55
N SER A 472 -15.58 -9.27 -12.64
CA SER A 472 -14.53 -9.91 -11.83
C SER A 472 -13.54 -10.70 -12.71
N GLU A 473 -14.02 -11.42 -13.73
CA GLU A 473 -13.17 -12.02 -14.78
C GLU A 473 -12.48 -10.95 -15.65
N GLY A 474 -13.17 -9.86 -15.95
CA GLY A 474 -12.67 -8.75 -16.77
C GLY A 474 -11.48 -8.02 -16.15
N LEU A 475 -11.53 -7.75 -14.85
CA LEU A 475 -10.49 -7.08 -14.07
C LEU A 475 -9.20 -7.93 -13.96
N GLU A 476 -9.34 -9.26 -13.80
CA GLU A 476 -8.20 -10.21 -13.78
C GLU A 476 -7.33 -10.12 -15.04
N ARG A 477 -7.89 -9.68 -16.17
CA ARG A 477 -7.17 -9.53 -17.46
C ARG A 477 -6.10 -8.42 -17.43
N ASN A 478 -6.16 -7.52 -16.44
CA ASN A 478 -5.20 -6.43 -16.23
C ASN A 478 -4.01 -6.85 -15.34
N TRP A 479 -3.99 -8.08 -14.83
CA TRP A 479 -3.02 -8.51 -13.82
C TRP A 479 -1.65 -8.88 -14.39
N VAL A 480 -0.59 -8.38 -13.75
CA VAL A 480 0.79 -8.84 -13.90
C VAL A 480 1.17 -9.79 -12.75
N GLU A 481 2.45 -10.09 -12.57
CA GLU A 481 2.95 -10.98 -11.50
C GLU A 481 2.62 -10.44 -10.10
N LEU A 482 2.63 -9.11 -9.92
CA LEU A 482 2.53 -8.44 -8.62
C LEU A 482 1.18 -7.76 -8.33
N GLY A 483 0.20 -7.79 -9.24
CA GLY A 483 -1.09 -7.10 -9.04
C GLY A 483 -1.70 -6.57 -10.34
N PRO A 484 -2.79 -5.78 -10.28
CA PRO A 484 -3.44 -5.16 -11.43
C PRO A 484 -2.65 -3.95 -11.92
N VAL A 485 -2.57 -3.77 -13.25
CA VAL A 485 -2.11 -2.51 -13.86
C VAL A 485 -3.34 -1.78 -14.44
N PRO A 486 -3.76 -0.63 -13.88
CA PRO A 486 -4.96 0.07 -14.36
C PRO A 486 -4.76 0.54 -15.81
N PRO A 487 -5.66 0.23 -16.75
CA PRO A 487 -5.61 0.77 -18.11
C PRO A 487 -5.61 2.31 -18.15
N GLU A 488 -6.22 2.94 -17.16
CA GLU A 488 -6.26 4.38 -16.92
C GLU A 488 -4.99 4.94 -16.24
N LEU A 489 -4.10 4.11 -15.71
CA LEU A 489 -2.80 4.52 -15.17
C LEU A 489 -1.72 3.46 -15.47
N PRO A 490 -1.19 3.41 -16.71
CA PRO A 490 -0.23 2.40 -17.13
C PRO A 490 1.06 2.29 -16.30
N ASP A 491 1.73 1.14 -16.42
CA ASP A 491 2.97 0.77 -15.69
C ASP A 491 2.91 0.91 -14.15
N THR A 492 1.72 1.13 -13.58
CA THR A 492 1.50 1.42 -12.17
C THR A 492 0.68 0.30 -11.53
N ILE A 493 0.94 -0.02 -10.27
CA ILE A 493 0.05 -0.82 -9.40
C ILE A 493 -0.44 0.11 -8.29
N SER A 494 -1.77 0.18 -8.12
CA SER A 494 -2.44 1.18 -7.28
C SER A 494 -3.30 0.51 -6.19
N PRO A 495 -2.72 0.26 -4.98
CA PRO A 495 -3.42 -0.28 -3.81
C PRO A 495 -4.74 0.42 -3.45
N PHE A 496 -4.90 1.69 -3.82
CA PHE A 496 -6.16 2.43 -3.70
C PHE A 496 -7.29 1.77 -4.50
N ILE A 497 -7.06 1.54 -5.80
CA ILE A 497 -8.07 0.98 -6.70
C ILE A 497 -8.14 -0.54 -6.59
N SER A 498 -6.99 -1.21 -6.42
CA SER A 498 -6.94 -2.62 -6.04
C SER A 498 -7.71 -2.88 -4.75
N GLY A 499 -7.72 -1.93 -3.81
CA GLY A 499 -8.52 -1.98 -2.58
C GLY A 499 -10.02 -2.04 -2.82
N PHE A 500 -10.54 -1.44 -3.91
CA PHE A 500 -11.93 -1.60 -4.35
C PHE A 500 -12.14 -2.86 -5.19
N GLU A 501 -11.17 -3.26 -6.03
CA GLU A 501 -11.21 -4.49 -6.83
C GLU A 501 -11.28 -5.76 -5.97
N LEU A 502 -10.47 -5.81 -4.91
CA LEU A 502 -10.48 -6.86 -3.88
C LEU A 502 -11.89 -7.07 -3.31
N GLN A 503 -12.55 -5.97 -2.93
CA GLN A 503 -13.91 -6.00 -2.40
C GLN A 503 -14.93 -6.37 -3.50
N ALA A 504 -14.73 -5.92 -4.74
CA ALA A 504 -15.56 -6.31 -5.87
C ALA A 504 -15.50 -7.82 -6.16
N HIS A 505 -14.34 -8.46 -5.99
CA HIS A 505 -14.20 -9.92 -6.13
C HIS A 505 -14.97 -10.69 -5.04
N PHE A 506 -14.93 -10.23 -3.78
CA PHE A 506 -15.79 -10.79 -2.73
C PHE A 506 -17.28 -10.52 -3.02
N VAL A 507 -17.67 -9.32 -3.45
CA VAL A 507 -19.07 -8.98 -3.81
C VAL A 507 -19.60 -9.77 -5.02
N ALA A 508 -18.72 -10.28 -5.89
CA ALA A 508 -19.03 -11.25 -6.94
C ALA A 508 -19.02 -12.72 -6.46
N GLY A 509 -18.63 -13.00 -5.22
CA GLY A 509 -18.41 -14.37 -4.71
C GLY A 509 -17.33 -15.13 -5.47
N ASN A 510 -16.25 -14.44 -5.84
CA ASN A 510 -15.08 -14.98 -6.54
C ASN A 510 -13.88 -15.05 -5.58
N ASP A 511 -14.08 -15.68 -4.43
CA ASP A 511 -13.17 -15.73 -3.27
C ASP A 511 -11.72 -16.04 -3.67
N SER A 512 -11.49 -17.08 -4.50
CA SER A 512 -10.15 -17.46 -4.98
C SER A 512 -9.42 -16.35 -5.75
N ARG A 513 -10.15 -15.47 -6.46
CA ARG A 513 -9.56 -14.29 -7.12
C ARG A 513 -9.22 -13.22 -6.09
N ALA A 514 -10.09 -12.97 -5.11
CA ALA A 514 -9.80 -12.04 -4.02
C ALA A 514 -8.53 -12.44 -3.24
N PHE A 515 -8.33 -13.74 -2.96
CA PHE A 515 -7.13 -14.23 -2.28
C PHE A 515 -5.86 -14.22 -3.16
N ASP A 516 -5.94 -14.55 -4.46
CA ASP A 516 -4.76 -14.42 -5.35
C ASP A 516 -4.33 -12.94 -5.50
N LEU A 517 -5.28 -11.98 -5.49
CA LEU A 517 -4.96 -10.55 -5.45
C LEU A 517 -4.24 -10.15 -4.14
N LEU A 518 -4.72 -10.64 -2.98
CA LEU A 518 -4.03 -10.47 -1.70
C LEU A 518 -2.60 -11.03 -1.73
N HIS A 519 -2.42 -12.26 -2.22
CA HIS A 519 -1.12 -12.94 -2.28
C HIS A 519 -0.13 -12.26 -3.24
N ARG A 520 -0.60 -11.65 -4.33
CA ARG A 520 0.25 -10.92 -5.28
C ARG A 520 0.66 -9.55 -4.76
N GLU A 521 -0.32 -8.68 -4.54
CA GLU A 521 -0.05 -7.25 -4.34
C GLU A 521 0.37 -6.97 -2.91
N TRP A 522 -0.48 -7.28 -1.94
CA TRP A 522 -0.15 -7.05 -0.55
C TRP A 522 0.87 -8.05 0.00
N GLY A 523 0.94 -9.27 -0.56
CA GLY A 523 2.05 -10.19 -0.34
C GLY A 523 3.40 -9.59 -0.77
N TYR A 524 3.49 -8.99 -1.97
CA TYR A 524 4.71 -8.30 -2.39
C TYR A 524 5.00 -7.07 -1.51
N ILE A 525 4.02 -6.21 -1.26
CA ILE A 525 4.18 -4.97 -0.47
C ILE A 525 4.70 -5.27 0.94
N LEU A 526 4.18 -6.30 1.60
CA LEU A 526 4.53 -6.63 2.98
C LEU A 526 5.90 -7.30 3.13
N TYR A 527 6.30 -8.15 2.17
CA TYR A 527 7.53 -8.95 2.28
C TYR A 527 8.69 -8.51 1.37
N THR A 528 8.49 -7.59 0.43
CA THR A 528 9.58 -7.05 -0.40
C THR A 528 10.65 -6.37 0.47
N ASN A 529 11.92 -6.53 0.12
CA ASN A 529 13.03 -5.91 0.84
C ASN A 529 13.19 -4.40 0.55
N LEU A 530 12.31 -3.85 -0.28
CA LEU A 530 12.22 -2.42 -0.60
C LEU A 530 11.31 -1.64 0.36
N SER A 531 10.42 -2.33 1.08
CA SER A 531 9.40 -1.71 1.94
C SER A 531 9.81 -1.69 3.42
N VAL A 532 8.98 -1.07 4.25
CA VAL A 532 9.16 -0.96 5.71
C VAL A 532 8.67 -2.20 6.46
N GLN A 533 7.91 -3.09 5.81
CA GLN A 533 7.44 -4.39 6.33
C GLN A 533 6.55 -4.32 7.60
N SER A 534 5.96 -3.15 7.87
CA SER A 534 5.03 -2.90 8.98
C SER A 534 3.81 -2.05 8.61
N THR A 535 3.89 -1.31 7.51
CA THR A 535 2.82 -0.47 6.94
C THR A 535 2.81 -0.65 5.42
N LEU A 536 1.77 -0.17 4.77
CA LEU A 536 1.49 -0.44 3.37
C LEU A 536 1.88 0.75 2.49
N VAL A 537 2.66 0.46 1.44
CA VAL A 537 3.11 1.46 0.48
C VAL A 537 1.95 2.01 -0.32
N GLU A 538 2.06 3.28 -0.68
CA GLU A 538 1.12 4.01 -1.53
C GLU A 538 0.82 3.31 -2.86
N GLY A 539 1.86 2.79 -3.50
CA GLY A 539 1.77 2.12 -4.79
C GLY A 539 3.15 1.82 -5.36
N LEU A 540 3.16 1.16 -6.50
CA LEU A 540 4.36 0.63 -7.13
C LEU A 540 4.31 0.81 -8.65
N THR A 541 5.43 0.54 -9.32
CA THR A 541 5.40 0.22 -10.76
C THR A 541 5.00 -1.24 -11.00
N ALA A 542 4.62 -1.60 -12.22
CA ALA A 542 4.28 -2.96 -12.63
C ALA A 542 5.43 -3.98 -12.47
N ASN A 543 6.67 -3.50 -12.26
CA ASN A 543 7.85 -4.31 -11.95
C ASN A 543 8.21 -4.37 -10.44
N GLY A 544 7.43 -3.71 -9.57
CA GLY A 544 7.61 -3.69 -8.12
C GLY A 544 8.57 -2.60 -7.60
N SER A 545 9.17 -1.78 -8.46
CA SER A 545 10.00 -0.65 -8.00
C SER A 545 9.16 0.54 -7.51
N LEU A 546 9.75 1.33 -6.61
CA LEU A 546 9.12 2.47 -5.92
C LEU A 546 8.91 3.73 -6.82
N TYR A 547 9.16 3.63 -8.12
CA TYR A 547 8.91 4.69 -9.13
C TYR A 547 7.40 4.87 -9.43
N TYR A 548 6.55 4.79 -8.41
CA TYR A 548 5.11 4.96 -8.51
C TYR A 548 4.80 6.30 -9.20
N ARG A 549 4.00 6.26 -10.28
CA ARG A 549 3.62 7.45 -11.05
C ARG A 549 4.79 8.34 -11.50
N TYR A 550 5.98 7.78 -11.76
CA TYR A 550 7.19 8.58 -12.08
C TYR A 550 6.99 9.61 -13.20
N TYR A 551 6.22 9.25 -14.23
CA TYR A 551 5.88 10.13 -15.37
C TYR A 551 4.61 10.97 -15.15
N GLN A 552 3.86 10.73 -14.07
CA GLN A 552 2.53 11.29 -13.77
C GLN A 552 2.55 12.07 -12.45
N GLY A 553 3.44 13.07 -12.43
CA GLY A 553 3.59 14.07 -11.36
C GLY A 553 4.60 13.73 -10.27
N TYR A 554 5.19 12.52 -10.25
CA TYR A 554 6.22 12.15 -9.28
C TYR A 554 7.65 12.31 -9.83
N ASN A 555 7.79 12.91 -11.02
CA ASN A 555 9.02 13.54 -11.52
C ASN A 555 10.30 12.68 -11.45
N ASP A 556 10.22 11.38 -11.80
CA ASP A 556 11.32 10.40 -11.65
C ASP A 556 11.85 10.20 -10.21
N ASP A 557 11.07 10.58 -9.19
CA ASP A 557 11.42 10.48 -7.78
C ASP A 557 10.81 9.24 -7.12
N ALA A 558 11.66 8.23 -6.87
CA ALA A 558 11.27 7.01 -6.17
C ALA A 558 11.29 7.14 -4.64
N ALA A 559 11.89 8.20 -4.09
CA ALA A 559 11.96 8.46 -2.66
C ALA A 559 10.71 9.20 -2.16
N TYR A 560 10.00 9.91 -3.03
CA TYR A 560 8.74 10.61 -2.72
C TYR A 560 7.53 9.68 -2.46
N THR A 561 7.54 8.46 -2.99
CA THR A 561 6.51 7.44 -2.73
C THR A 561 6.43 7.13 -1.23
N SER A 562 5.22 7.10 -0.65
CA SER A 562 5.07 6.83 0.79
C SER A 562 5.00 5.33 1.08
N HIS A 563 5.61 4.90 2.20
CA HIS A 563 5.54 3.54 2.72
C HIS A 563 4.49 3.35 3.82
N SER A 564 3.81 4.42 4.23
CA SER A 564 2.60 4.33 5.03
C SER A 564 1.53 5.26 4.47
N HIS A 565 0.65 4.70 3.62
CA HIS A 565 -0.39 5.45 2.92
C HIS A 565 -1.78 4.83 3.13
N GLY A 566 -2.72 5.62 3.65
CA GLY A 566 -4.00 5.13 4.17
C GLY A 566 -4.89 4.50 3.09
N TRP A 567 -4.77 4.94 1.84
CA TRP A 567 -5.52 4.36 0.72
C TRP A 567 -5.14 2.90 0.41
N SER A 568 -4.02 2.41 0.92
CA SER A 568 -3.52 1.05 0.66
C SER A 568 -4.06 0.01 1.64
N SER A 569 -4.81 0.43 2.66
CA SER A 569 -5.22 -0.41 3.79
C SER A 569 -6.48 -1.27 3.55
N GLY A 570 -7.00 -1.30 2.32
CA GLY A 570 -8.22 -2.00 1.92
C GLY A 570 -8.37 -3.45 2.41
N PRO A 571 -7.31 -4.28 2.47
CA PRO A 571 -7.40 -5.62 3.05
C PRO A 571 -7.90 -5.65 4.50
N THR A 572 -7.61 -4.64 5.31
CA THR A 572 -7.98 -4.60 6.74
C THR A 572 -9.49 -4.68 6.92
N SER A 573 -10.22 -3.76 6.28
CA SER A 573 -11.68 -3.77 6.27
C SER A 573 -12.23 -4.93 5.45
N ALA A 574 -11.61 -5.31 4.32
CA ALA A 574 -12.10 -6.41 3.50
C ALA A 574 -12.04 -7.78 4.21
N LEU A 575 -10.98 -8.05 4.97
CA LEU A 575 -10.84 -9.27 5.77
C LEU A 575 -11.90 -9.33 6.88
N THR A 576 -12.19 -8.23 7.56
CA THR A 576 -13.27 -8.17 8.56
C THR A 576 -14.67 -8.29 7.91
N PHE A 577 -14.96 -7.51 6.88
CA PHE A 577 -16.29 -7.40 6.29
C PHE A 577 -16.70 -8.60 5.44
N TYR A 578 -15.76 -9.25 4.74
CA TYR A 578 -16.04 -10.37 3.83
C TYR A 578 -15.52 -11.70 4.36
N VAL A 579 -14.27 -11.79 4.84
CA VAL A 579 -13.69 -13.10 5.24
C VAL A 579 -14.19 -13.54 6.61
N ALA A 580 -14.16 -12.66 7.62
CA ALA A 580 -14.92 -12.87 8.86
C ALA A 580 -16.43 -12.65 8.63
N GLY A 581 -16.80 -11.82 7.65
CA GLY A 581 -18.18 -11.61 7.18
C GLY A 581 -18.98 -10.57 7.97
N LEU A 582 -18.39 -9.92 8.97
CA LEU A 582 -19.10 -9.11 9.98
C LEU A 582 -19.08 -7.63 9.60
N SER A 583 -20.25 -7.04 9.40
CA SER A 583 -20.43 -5.62 9.02
C SER A 583 -21.62 -4.99 9.74
N ILE A 584 -21.61 -3.65 9.93
CA ILE A 584 -22.79 -2.91 10.42
C ILE A 584 -23.55 -2.23 9.28
N THR A 585 -24.88 -2.20 9.37
CA THR A 585 -25.78 -1.73 8.30
C THR A 585 -26.65 -0.54 8.69
N ALA A 586 -26.82 -0.27 10.00
CA ALA A 586 -27.45 0.94 10.53
C ALA A 586 -26.56 1.58 11.62
N PRO A 587 -26.80 2.86 12.01
CA PRO A 587 -25.89 3.62 12.87
C PRO A 587 -25.45 2.89 14.14
N GLN A 588 -24.14 2.97 14.42
CA GLN A 588 -23.44 2.30 15.54
C GLN A 588 -23.57 0.77 15.59
N GLY A 589 -24.18 0.12 14.60
CA GLY A 589 -24.48 -1.32 14.64
C GLY A 589 -25.85 -1.68 15.22
N ALA A 590 -26.80 -0.74 15.27
CA ALA A 590 -28.18 -1.04 15.62
C ALA A 590 -28.79 -2.16 14.73
N GLU A 591 -28.37 -2.19 13.47
CA GLU A 591 -28.51 -3.32 12.55
C GLU A 591 -27.13 -3.76 12.05
N TRP A 592 -26.93 -5.07 11.88
CA TRP A 592 -25.70 -5.69 11.40
C TRP A 592 -25.93 -6.87 10.46
N SER A 593 -24.87 -7.26 9.75
CA SER A 593 -24.86 -8.38 8.80
C SER A 593 -23.70 -9.33 9.10
N LEU A 594 -23.95 -10.63 8.90
CA LEU A 594 -22.94 -11.68 8.91
C LEU A 594 -23.04 -12.50 7.61
N ALA A 595 -22.15 -12.21 6.66
CA ALA A 595 -22.10 -12.83 5.33
C ALA A 595 -20.66 -13.28 4.98
N PRO A 596 -20.19 -14.43 5.52
CA PRO A 596 -18.78 -14.81 5.50
C PRO A 596 -18.35 -15.60 4.25
N HIS A 597 -17.17 -15.27 3.72
CA HIS A 597 -16.54 -15.91 2.56
C HIS A 597 -15.66 -17.09 2.99
N VAL A 598 -16.29 -18.25 3.21
CA VAL A 598 -15.67 -19.47 3.78
C VAL A 598 -14.97 -20.38 2.77
N ASN A 599 -14.87 -19.97 1.50
CA ASN A 599 -14.25 -20.76 0.43
C ASN A 599 -12.79 -20.34 0.13
N GLY A 600 -12.20 -19.51 1.00
CA GLY A 600 -10.80 -19.09 0.94
C GLY A 600 -9.78 -20.13 1.45
N PRO A 601 -8.49 -19.74 1.51
CA PRO A 601 -7.38 -20.58 1.98
C PRO A 601 -7.36 -20.73 3.50
N THR A 602 -8.50 -20.66 4.19
CA THR A 602 -8.57 -20.71 5.66
C THR A 602 -9.68 -21.64 6.15
N ASN A 603 -9.44 -22.31 7.28
CA ASN A 603 -10.42 -23.17 7.95
C ASN A 603 -11.13 -22.44 9.10
N SER A 604 -10.57 -21.34 9.62
CA SER A 604 -11.08 -20.67 10.80
C SER A 604 -10.68 -19.20 10.85
N VAL A 605 -11.60 -18.36 11.30
CA VAL A 605 -11.41 -16.90 11.45
C VAL A 605 -12.00 -16.45 12.78
N GLU A 606 -11.30 -15.57 13.50
CA GLU A 606 -11.80 -14.91 14.69
C GLU A 606 -11.55 -13.39 14.54
N ALA A 607 -12.60 -12.57 14.67
CA ALA A 607 -12.52 -11.14 14.45
C ALA A 607 -13.63 -10.36 15.16
N GLY A 608 -13.43 -9.06 15.37
CA GLY A 608 -14.49 -8.18 15.86
C GLY A 608 -14.04 -6.75 16.08
N PHE A 609 -14.99 -5.90 16.48
CA PHE A 609 -14.80 -4.48 16.76
C PHE A 609 -15.82 -3.99 17.81
N GLY A 610 -15.42 -3.06 18.67
CA GLY A 610 -16.30 -2.32 19.55
C GLY A 610 -16.90 -1.09 18.85
N THR A 611 -18.19 -0.81 19.10
CA THR A 611 -18.83 0.49 18.82
C THR A 611 -19.34 1.11 20.13
N ALA A 612 -19.97 2.27 20.07
CA ALA A 612 -20.65 2.88 21.22
C ALA A 612 -21.87 2.08 21.76
N LEU A 613 -22.38 1.10 21.00
CA LEU A 613 -23.39 0.14 21.49
C LEU A 613 -22.76 -1.05 22.23
N GLY A 614 -21.46 -1.31 22.05
CA GLY A 614 -20.74 -2.42 22.67
C GLY A 614 -19.94 -3.26 21.67
N TRP A 615 -19.60 -4.48 22.07
CA TRP A 615 -18.77 -5.40 21.29
C TRP A 615 -19.55 -6.14 20.20
N PHE A 616 -19.00 -6.16 18.98
CA PHE A 616 -19.44 -7.01 17.87
C PHE A 616 -18.29 -7.95 17.50
N GLY A 617 -18.50 -9.26 17.55
CA GLY A 617 -17.46 -10.22 17.17
C GLY A 617 -18.00 -11.55 16.67
N VAL A 618 -17.20 -12.20 15.83
CA VAL A 618 -17.46 -13.51 15.23
C VAL A 618 -16.21 -14.39 15.32
N ALA A 619 -16.40 -15.64 15.72
CA ALA A 619 -15.49 -16.74 15.43
C ALA A 619 -16.21 -17.75 14.53
N TRP A 620 -15.53 -18.28 13.52
CA TRP A 620 -16.05 -19.38 12.72
C TRP A 620 -15.00 -20.45 12.40
N GLU A 621 -15.44 -21.70 12.27
CA GLU A 621 -14.60 -22.87 11.98
C GLU A 621 -15.30 -23.87 11.05
N ARG A 622 -14.57 -24.36 10.03
CA ARG A 622 -14.99 -25.39 9.07
C ARG A 622 -14.42 -26.75 9.47
N GLY A 623 -15.29 -27.69 9.84
CA GLY A 623 -14.89 -29.04 10.26
C GLY A 623 -14.29 -29.91 9.13
N GLU A 624 -13.33 -30.77 9.47
CA GLU A 624 -12.51 -31.55 8.52
C GLU A 624 -13.21 -32.77 7.88
N THR A 625 -14.47 -33.07 8.23
CA THR A 625 -15.15 -34.33 7.91
C THR A 625 -16.09 -34.26 6.70
N GLU A 626 -16.41 -35.42 6.11
CA GLU A 626 -17.34 -35.59 4.99
C GLU A 626 -18.74 -35.01 5.26
N GLU A 627 -19.16 -34.95 6.53
CA GLU A 627 -20.25 -34.09 7.01
C GLU A 627 -19.63 -32.76 7.51
N THR A 628 -19.47 -31.79 6.60
CA THR A 628 -18.78 -30.52 6.86
C THR A 628 -19.65 -29.53 7.64
N VAL A 629 -19.56 -29.57 8.97
CA VAL A 629 -20.17 -28.57 9.87
C VAL A 629 -19.38 -27.26 9.82
N LEU A 630 -20.10 -26.14 9.76
CA LEU A 630 -19.56 -24.79 9.77
C LEU A 630 -20.06 -24.06 11.04
N SER A 631 -19.26 -24.10 12.11
CA SER A 631 -19.65 -23.55 13.41
C SER A 631 -19.39 -22.05 13.48
N PHE A 632 -20.30 -21.30 14.11
CA PHE A 632 -20.11 -19.90 14.46
C PHE A 632 -20.32 -19.65 15.96
N ASN A 633 -19.54 -18.74 16.52
CA ASN A 633 -19.83 -18.04 17.77
C ASN A 633 -19.98 -16.56 17.42
N VAL A 634 -21.10 -15.94 17.78
CA VAL A 634 -21.42 -14.55 17.42
C VAL A 634 -21.84 -13.79 18.66
N THR A 635 -21.12 -12.73 18.99
CA THR A 635 -21.43 -11.85 20.13
C THR A 635 -21.72 -10.45 19.62
N THR A 636 -22.94 -9.95 19.87
CA THR A 636 -23.35 -8.59 19.50
C THR A 636 -24.26 -7.99 20.59
N PRO A 637 -24.37 -6.65 20.70
CA PRO A 637 -25.03 -6.01 21.83
C PRO A 637 -26.54 -6.29 21.89
N GLU A 638 -27.08 -6.33 23.10
CA GLU A 638 -28.51 -6.55 23.34
C GLU A 638 -29.38 -5.44 22.73
N GLY A 639 -30.44 -5.84 22.02
CA GLY A 639 -31.33 -4.91 21.31
C GLY A 639 -30.88 -4.53 19.90
N THR A 640 -29.75 -5.04 19.41
CA THR A 640 -29.38 -4.96 17.98
C THR A 640 -30.06 -6.07 17.16
N ALA A 641 -30.29 -5.82 15.87
CA ALA A 641 -30.82 -6.82 14.92
C ALA A 641 -29.74 -7.26 13.92
N GLY A 642 -29.68 -8.55 13.58
CA GLY A 642 -28.65 -9.10 12.70
C GLY A 642 -29.21 -9.94 11.56
N ALA A 643 -28.60 -9.89 10.38
CA ALA A 643 -28.93 -10.76 9.25
C ALA A 643 -27.76 -11.72 8.95
N PHE A 644 -27.92 -13.01 9.22
CA PHE A 644 -26.97 -14.03 8.77
C PHE A 644 -27.29 -14.49 7.34
N THR A 645 -26.33 -14.45 6.44
CA THR A 645 -26.47 -14.93 5.05
C THR A 645 -25.66 -16.21 4.87
N LEU A 646 -26.30 -17.28 4.37
CA LEU A 646 -25.61 -18.54 4.11
C LEU A 646 -24.53 -18.36 3.02
N PRO A 647 -23.28 -18.82 3.22
CA PRO A 647 -22.22 -18.65 2.24
C PRO A 647 -22.45 -19.35 0.90
N LYS A 648 -21.76 -18.89 -0.13
CA LYS A 648 -21.73 -19.52 -1.47
C LYS A 648 -21.20 -20.95 -1.37
N GLY A 649 -21.87 -21.91 -2.01
CA GLY A 649 -21.57 -23.35 -1.97
C GLY A 649 -22.08 -24.11 -0.74
N VAL A 650 -22.71 -23.44 0.23
CA VAL A 650 -23.12 -24.03 1.52
C VAL A 650 -24.63 -24.29 1.57
N SER A 651 -25.04 -25.46 2.06
CA SER A 651 -26.45 -25.84 2.20
C SER A 651 -26.72 -26.76 3.40
N GLY A 652 -27.99 -26.88 3.80
CA GLY A 652 -28.45 -27.86 4.80
C GLY A 652 -29.28 -27.25 5.94
N THR A 653 -29.13 -27.79 7.16
CA THR A 653 -29.91 -27.34 8.32
C THR A 653 -29.22 -26.19 9.04
N VAL A 654 -29.94 -25.09 9.30
CA VAL A 654 -29.48 -23.97 10.13
C VAL A 654 -29.99 -24.12 11.55
N LYS A 655 -29.08 -24.07 12.53
CA LYS A 655 -29.42 -24.04 13.96
C LYS A 655 -28.84 -22.80 14.62
N VAL A 656 -29.65 -22.17 15.47
CA VAL A 656 -29.28 -21.04 16.33
C VAL A 656 -29.50 -21.49 17.76
N ASN A 657 -28.45 -21.44 18.60
CA ASN A 657 -28.48 -21.91 19.99
C ASN A 657 -29.10 -23.33 20.11
N GLY A 658 -28.68 -24.24 19.21
CA GLY A 658 -29.16 -25.62 19.09
C GLY A 658 -30.56 -25.81 18.47
N THR A 659 -31.35 -24.73 18.30
CA THR A 659 -32.71 -24.78 17.75
C THR A 659 -32.67 -24.66 16.23
N VAL A 660 -33.34 -25.58 15.51
CA VAL A 660 -33.49 -25.48 14.03
C VAL A 660 -34.36 -24.28 13.68
N VAL A 661 -33.83 -23.35 12.89
CA VAL A 661 -34.55 -22.16 12.39
C VAL A 661 -34.79 -22.21 10.88
N ALA A 662 -33.96 -22.94 10.14
CA ALA A 662 -34.23 -23.28 8.74
C ALA A 662 -33.80 -24.73 8.46
N GLN A 663 -34.59 -25.43 7.64
CA GLN A 663 -34.31 -26.77 7.15
C GLN A 663 -34.13 -26.70 5.63
N ASP A 664 -33.21 -27.51 5.09
CA ASP A 664 -32.85 -27.57 3.68
C ASP A 664 -32.51 -26.19 3.06
N ALA A 665 -31.92 -25.32 3.87
CA ALA A 665 -31.52 -23.97 3.51
C ALA A 665 -30.39 -23.98 2.45
N GLN A 666 -30.39 -22.96 1.59
CA GLN A 666 -29.51 -22.85 0.43
C GLN A 666 -28.58 -21.64 0.55
N GLU A 667 -27.53 -21.59 -0.29
CA GLU A 667 -26.64 -20.43 -0.39
C GLU A 667 -27.41 -19.12 -0.61
N GLY A 668 -26.94 -18.03 -0.01
CA GLY A 668 -27.59 -16.72 -0.07
C GLY A 668 -28.91 -16.60 0.72
N GLN A 669 -29.41 -17.67 1.35
CA GLN A 669 -30.57 -17.56 2.24
C GLN A 669 -30.22 -16.73 3.48
N VAL A 670 -31.10 -15.79 3.83
CA VAL A 670 -30.98 -14.96 5.03
C VAL A 670 -31.72 -15.60 6.20
N VAL A 671 -31.14 -15.47 7.40
CA VAL A 671 -31.70 -15.88 8.69
C VAL A 671 -31.57 -14.70 9.66
N GLU A 672 -32.71 -14.22 10.15
CA GLU A 672 -32.76 -13.13 11.13
C GLU A 672 -32.23 -13.58 12.49
N LEU A 673 -31.36 -12.76 13.07
CA LEU A 673 -30.72 -12.91 14.37
C LEU A 673 -31.04 -11.69 15.26
N GLN A 674 -30.84 -11.85 16.57
CA GLN A 674 -31.00 -10.78 17.56
C GLN A 674 -29.72 -10.75 18.41
N GLY A 675 -29.19 -9.55 18.68
CA GLY A 675 -28.11 -9.38 19.65
C GLY A 675 -28.63 -9.53 21.09
N GLY A 676 -27.77 -9.95 22.01
CA GLY A 676 -28.19 -10.32 23.36
C GLY A 676 -27.02 -10.55 24.32
N SER A 677 -27.19 -10.14 25.58
CA SER A 677 -26.11 -10.23 26.57
C SER A 677 -26.14 -11.56 27.34
N SER A 678 -25.11 -12.40 27.13
CA SER A 678 -24.77 -13.43 28.11
C SER A 678 -23.32 -13.89 27.98
N GLU A 679 -22.63 -14.07 29.12
CA GLU A 679 -21.34 -14.78 29.26
C GLU A 679 -21.49 -16.30 29.06
N LYS A 680 -22.45 -16.70 28.23
CA LYS A 680 -22.79 -18.06 27.84
C LYS A 680 -23.22 -18.02 26.38
N ASP A 681 -22.22 -17.80 25.53
CA ASP A 681 -22.14 -18.31 24.16
C ASP A 681 -23.47 -18.30 23.39
N CYS A 682 -23.65 -17.27 22.56
CA CYS A 682 -24.57 -17.36 21.42
C CYS A 682 -23.98 -18.34 20.38
N PHE A 683 -24.05 -19.63 20.72
CA PHE A 683 -23.69 -20.76 19.88
C PHE A 683 -24.62 -20.83 18.66
N LEU A 684 -24.30 -20.05 17.63
CA LEU A 684 -24.68 -20.30 16.24
C LEU A 684 -23.94 -21.53 15.70
N ALA A 685 -24.19 -22.68 16.35
CA ALA A 685 -23.78 -24.01 15.94
C ALA A 685 -24.55 -24.43 14.67
N LEU A 686 -24.23 -23.74 13.57
CA LEU A 686 -24.71 -23.87 12.20
C LEU A 686 -24.26 -25.22 11.62
N SER A 687 -24.80 -26.31 12.16
CA SER A 687 -24.55 -27.67 11.70
C SER A 687 -25.26 -27.94 10.37
N LEU A 688 -24.76 -27.28 9.34
CA LEU A 688 -25.05 -27.52 7.93
C LEU A 688 -24.54 -28.93 7.58
N ILE A 689 -25.30 -29.63 6.74
CA ILE A 689 -25.05 -31.06 6.43
C ILE A 689 -25.15 -31.29 4.91
N SER A 690 -24.53 -30.40 4.14
CA SER A 690 -24.08 -30.65 2.76
C SER A 690 -23.28 -29.46 2.21
N TYR A 691 -21.95 -29.55 2.26
CA TYR A 691 -21.05 -28.68 1.49
C TYR A 691 -20.59 -29.44 0.23
N SER A 692 -21.19 -29.14 -0.92
CA SER A 692 -20.80 -29.73 -2.21
C SER A 692 -19.71 -28.91 -2.90
N GLY A 693 -18.62 -28.64 -2.17
CA GLY A 693 -17.51 -27.82 -2.64
C GLY A 693 -16.79 -28.43 -3.86
N LEU A 694 -16.54 -27.59 -4.87
CA LEU A 694 -15.85 -27.95 -6.11
C LEU A 694 -14.32 -28.07 -5.92
N LEU A 695 -13.88 -29.03 -5.09
CA LEU A 695 -12.47 -29.41 -4.87
C LEU A 695 -11.76 -29.98 -6.12
N GLY A 696 -12.37 -29.91 -7.31
CA GLY A 696 -11.90 -30.55 -8.54
C GLY A 696 -10.84 -29.77 -9.34
N ASP A 697 -10.86 -28.43 -9.33
CA ASP A 697 -10.08 -27.63 -10.30
C ASP A 697 -8.81 -26.97 -9.74
N LEU A 698 -8.69 -26.79 -8.41
CA LEU A 698 -7.53 -26.13 -7.77
C LEU A 698 -6.19 -26.80 -8.12
N ASN A 699 -6.17 -28.14 -8.22
CA ASN A 699 -4.98 -28.91 -8.57
C ASN A 699 -4.55 -28.82 -10.05
N ALA A 700 -5.32 -28.16 -10.92
CA ALA A 700 -5.07 -28.17 -12.37
C ALA A 700 -4.21 -26.99 -12.89
N ARG A 701 -4.14 -25.86 -12.16
CA ARG A 701 -3.42 -24.65 -12.64
C ARG A 701 -2.24 -24.19 -11.77
N TYR A 702 -2.20 -24.51 -10.48
CA TYR A 702 -1.16 -24.00 -9.58
C TYR A 702 0.10 -24.87 -9.54
N LYS A 703 0.99 -24.60 -10.50
CA LYS A 703 2.43 -24.92 -10.40
C LYS A 703 3.28 -23.66 -10.61
N ARG A 704 3.16 -22.69 -9.70
CA ARG A 704 4.15 -21.61 -9.58
C ARG A 704 5.49 -22.22 -9.14
N PRO A 705 6.62 -21.94 -9.82
CA PRO A 705 7.93 -22.40 -9.38
C PRO A 705 8.47 -21.49 -8.27
N VAL A 706 8.92 -22.08 -7.15
CA VAL A 706 9.63 -21.34 -6.09
C VAL A 706 10.87 -20.64 -6.68
N PRO A 707 11.09 -19.33 -6.43
CA PRO A 707 12.24 -18.61 -6.95
C PRO A 707 13.57 -19.24 -6.51
N LYS A 708 14.36 -19.70 -7.48
CA LYS A 708 15.78 -20.01 -7.27
C LYS A 708 16.63 -18.93 -7.92
N ALA A 709 17.66 -18.48 -7.19
CA ALA A 709 18.63 -17.51 -7.68
C ALA A 709 19.20 -17.91 -9.06
N PRO A 710 19.43 -16.95 -9.97
CA PRO A 710 19.53 -17.22 -11.39
C PRO A 710 20.80 -18.00 -11.77
N PHE A 711 20.59 -19.16 -12.41
CA PHE A 711 21.62 -19.86 -13.18
C PHE A 711 21.28 -19.80 -14.68
N CYS A 712 22.25 -19.35 -15.49
CA CYS A 712 22.07 -19.11 -16.92
C CYS A 712 21.89 -20.43 -17.73
N PRO A 713 20.94 -20.51 -18.67
CA PRO A 713 20.64 -21.74 -19.41
C PRO A 713 21.56 -21.99 -20.62
N GLN A 714 21.66 -23.24 -21.07
CA GLN A 714 22.14 -23.57 -22.43
C GLN A 714 21.22 -24.52 -23.19
N HIS A 715 21.06 -24.21 -24.47
CA HIS A 715 20.25 -24.85 -25.50
C HIS A 715 20.28 -26.40 -25.55
N ARG A 716 19.18 -27.02 -26.05
CA ARG A 716 19.15 -27.56 -27.44
C ARG A 716 17.80 -28.16 -27.92
N LEU A 717 17.53 -27.91 -29.20
CA LEU A 717 16.91 -28.79 -30.22
C LEU A 717 15.49 -29.38 -30.02
N VAL A 718 14.58 -28.84 -30.83
CA VAL A 718 13.48 -29.57 -31.54
C VAL A 718 14.12 -30.21 -32.80
N PRO A 719 13.70 -31.36 -33.40
CA PRO A 719 12.36 -31.98 -33.39
C PRO A 719 12.30 -33.52 -33.12
N SER A 720 11.10 -34.04 -32.84
CA SER A 720 10.33 -34.91 -33.78
C SER A 720 9.11 -35.61 -33.14
N THR A 721 8.20 -36.03 -34.00
CA THR A 721 6.91 -36.70 -33.74
C THR A 721 7.01 -38.07 -33.07
N PHE A 722 6.06 -38.40 -32.19
CA PHE A 722 5.47 -39.76 -32.14
C PHE A 722 4.01 -39.73 -31.69
N GLN A 723 3.21 -40.74 -32.10
CA GLN A 723 1.78 -40.87 -31.79
C GLN A 723 1.51 -41.80 -30.60
N ARG A 724 0.35 -41.58 -29.95
CA ARG A 724 -0.53 -42.56 -29.26
C ARG A 724 0.12 -43.77 -28.55
N LYS A 725 -0.22 -43.92 -27.27
CA LYS A 725 -1.22 -44.95 -26.88
C LYS A 725 -1.80 -44.72 -25.50
N GLU A 726 -3.11 -44.96 -25.38
CA GLU A 726 -3.75 -45.32 -24.10
C GLU A 726 -3.40 -46.77 -23.76
N SER A 727 -3.31 -47.06 -22.46
CA SER A 727 -3.38 -48.41 -21.88
C SER A 727 -3.91 -48.30 -20.45
N GLU A 728 -5.13 -48.75 -20.20
CA GLU A 728 -5.60 -49.04 -18.84
C GLU A 728 -4.84 -50.27 -18.28
N LEU A 729 -4.69 -50.36 -16.95
CA LEU A 729 -4.44 -51.64 -16.29
C LEU A 729 -4.78 -51.56 -14.79
N ALA A 730 -6.01 -51.94 -14.46
CA ALA A 730 -6.43 -52.19 -13.08
C ALA A 730 -6.10 -53.63 -12.65
N PHE A 731 -5.76 -53.85 -11.38
CA PHE A 731 -5.82 -55.18 -10.74
C PHE A 731 -6.15 -55.08 -9.24
N HIS A 732 -6.65 -56.18 -8.65
CA HIS A 732 -7.46 -56.20 -7.42
C HIS A 732 -6.71 -56.58 -6.13
N SER A 733 -7.08 -55.90 -5.03
CA SER A 733 -7.69 -56.35 -3.74
C SER A 733 -7.30 -57.66 -3.00
N LEU A 734 -7.78 -57.75 -1.74
CA LEU A 734 -7.69 -58.83 -0.70
C LEU A 734 -6.35 -58.84 0.08
N PHE A 735 -6.23 -59.22 1.38
CA PHE A 735 -7.04 -59.92 2.42
C PHE A 735 -6.39 -59.61 3.83
N VAL A 736 -6.83 -59.81 5.10
CA VAL A 736 -7.91 -60.45 5.93
C VAL A 736 -8.04 -59.54 7.20
N ALA A 737 -9.19 -58.99 7.65
CA ALA A 737 -10.36 -59.51 8.41
C ALA A 737 -10.22 -59.82 9.95
N THR A 738 -11.12 -59.21 10.75
CA THR A 738 -11.75 -59.68 12.03
C THR A 738 -10.94 -59.85 13.34
N ILE A 739 -11.31 -59.03 14.36
CA ILE A 739 -11.66 -59.48 15.73
C ILE A 739 -12.93 -58.71 16.17
N LEU A 740 -13.80 -59.34 16.96
CA LEU A 740 -15.08 -58.79 17.45
C LEU A 740 -15.37 -59.35 18.86
N ILE A 741 -15.65 -58.48 19.85
CA ILE A 741 -16.23 -58.87 21.15
C ILE A 741 -17.37 -57.90 21.51
N LEU A 742 -18.50 -58.45 21.94
CA LEU A 742 -19.68 -57.70 22.40
C LEU A 742 -19.66 -57.51 23.93
N VAL A 743 -20.28 -56.42 24.38
CA VAL A 743 -21.22 -56.46 25.51
C VAL A 743 -22.43 -55.59 25.15
N GLU A 744 -23.60 -56.22 24.99
CA GLU A 744 -24.87 -55.51 24.94
C GLU A 744 -25.33 -55.17 26.37
N HIS A 745 -26.17 -54.14 26.53
CA HIS A 745 -27.54 -54.37 27.00
C HIS A 745 -28.46 -53.23 26.53
N SER A 746 -29.65 -53.62 26.06
CA SER A 746 -30.72 -52.70 25.65
C SER A 746 -31.66 -52.41 26.83
N HIS A 747 -32.55 -51.42 26.68
CA HIS A 747 -33.99 -51.58 26.92
C HIS A 747 -34.77 -50.43 26.28
N SER A 748 -36.04 -50.68 25.93
CA SER A 748 -36.90 -49.76 25.17
C SER A 748 -38.27 -49.58 25.81
N ALA A 749 -38.82 -48.36 25.74
CA ALA A 749 -40.21 -48.09 26.09
C ALA A 749 -40.78 -46.85 25.37
N LEU A 750 -42.04 -46.94 24.96
CA LEU A 750 -42.93 -45.89 24.45
C LEU A 750 -44.27 -46.03 25.22
N PRO A 751 -45.29 -45.18 25.00
CA PRO A 751 -45.33 -43.72 25.11
C PRO A 751 -46.43 -43.27 26.11
N GLY A 752 -46.59 -41.96 26.38
CA GLY A 752 -47.66 -41.45 27.26
C GLY A 752 -48.00 -39.97 27.03
N GLN A 753 -49.23 -39.56 27.36
CA GLN A 753 -49.77 -38.21 27.12
C GLN A 753 -50.17 -37.46 28.41
N CYS A 754 -50.41 -36.15 28.25
CA CYS A 754 -51.32 -35.27 29.02
C CYS A 754 -50.83 -34.44 30.24
N THR A 755 -51.11 -33.13 30.11
CA THR A 755 -51.64 -32.18 31.12
C THR A 755 -50.78 -31.64 32.28
N SER A 756 -50.26 -30.42 32.05
CA SER A 756 -50.51 -29.17 32.81
C SER A 756 -49.95 -28.89 34.23
N ALA A 757 -49.44 -27.64 34.35
CA ALA A 757 -49.53 -26.72 35.50
C ALA A 757 -48.50 -26.74 36.67
N HIS A 758 -47.56 -25.80 36.59
CA HIS A 758 -47.08 -24.85 37.63
C HIS A 758 -46.42 -25.28 38.98
N THR A 759 -45.43 -24.44 39.34
CA THR A 759 -44.95 -24.03 40.69
C THR A 759 -44.08 -24.94 41.56
N GLN A 760 -42.78 -24.62 41.58
CA GLN A 760 -41.87 -24.40 42.73
C GLN A 760 -41.77 -25.42 43.90
N GLY A 761 -40.54 -25.92 44.17
CA GLY A 761 -40.10 -26.24 45.54
C GLY A 761 -39.03 -27.34 45.68
N ALA A 762 -37.83 -26.98 46.23
CA ALA A 762 -36.71 -27.86 46.64
C ALA A 762 -36.02 -28.69 45.51
N ALA A 763 -34.68 -28.89 45.42
CA ALA A 763 -33.59 -29.13 46.39
C ALA A 763 -33.61 -30.56 46.98
N VAL A 764 -32.51 -31.34 47.11
CA VAL A 764 -31.09 -31.31 46.66
C VAL A 764 -30.49 -32.72 46.95
N VAL A 765 -29.39 -33.31 46.44
CA VAL A 765 -28.13 -32.90 45.76
C VAL A 765 -27.70 -34.00 44.75
N SER A 766 -26.88 -33.67 43.73
CA SER A 766 -25.85 -34.59 43.20
C SER A 766 -24.62 -33.84 42.70
N ILE A 767 -23.47 -34.17 43.29
CA ILE A 767 -22.13 -33.58 43.15
C ILE A 767 -21.67 -33.41 41.69
N ASP A 768 -21.06 -32.26 41.39
CA ASP A 768 -20.13 -32.08 40.27
C ASP A 768 -18.89 -31.28 40.74
N ILE A 769 -17.72 -31.52 40.14
CA ILE A 769 -16.43 -30.97 40.61
C ILE A 769 -15.87 -29.98 39.60
N PHE A 770 -15.96 -28.68 39.90
CA PHE A 770 -15.29 -27.61 39.15
C PHE A 770 -14.23 -26.90 39.98
N GLY A 771 -13.04 -26.72 39.41
CA GLY A 771 -11.96 -25.92 39.97
C GLY A 771 -12.16 -24.42 39.69
N LEU A 772 -11.87 -23.58 40.69
CA LEU A 772 -12.19 -22.14 40.65
C LEU A 772 -11.19 -21.31 39.84
N ARG A 773 -11.73 -20.39 39.02
CA ARG A 773 -11.06 -19.11 38.72
C ARG A 773 -10.99 -18.27 40.00
N CYS A 774 -9.93 -17.48 40.18
CA CYS A 774 -9.81 -16.56 41.31
C CYS A 774 -9.78 -15.11 40.80
N THR A 775 -10.78 -14.32 41.19
CA THR A 775 -10.87 -12.88 40.91
C THR A 775 -10.92 -12.15 42.25
N TYR A 776 -10.16 -11.06 42.40
CA TYR A 776 -10.28 -10.17 43.55
C TYR A 776 -10.19 -8.72 43.09
N CYS A 777 -10.99 -7.85 43.72
CA CYS A 777 -11.11 -6.44 43.40
C CYS A 777 -11.09 -5.63 44.70
N SER A 778 -10.38 -4.50 44.72
CA SER A 778 -10.37 -3.58 45.86
C SER A 778 -10.19 -2.12 45.42
N GLN A 779 -11.16 -1.31 45.81
CA GLN A 779 -11.46 0.07 45.42
C GLN A 779 -10.38 1.13 45.77
N HIS A 780 -10.60 2.34 45.25
CA HIS A 780 -9.83 3.56 45.51
C HIS A 780 -9.55 3.86 46.99
N LEU A 781 -8.43 4.55 47.22
CA LEU A 781 -8.30 5.58 48.26
C LEU A 781 -7.47 6.74 47.72
N SER A 782 -7.82 7.98 48.07
CA SER A 782 -7.09 9.20 47.68
C SER A 782 -6.59 9.95 48.92
N ALA A 783 -5.30 10.31 48.92
CA ALA A 783 -4.70 11.20 49.92
C ALA A 783 -3.38 11.80 49.39
N THR A 784 -3.16 13.08 49.64
CA THR A 784 -1.92 13.81 49.31
C THR A 784 -0.97 13.88 50.51
N ALA A 785 0.32 13.61 50.30
CA ALA A 785 1.40 14.01 51.22
C ALA A 785 2.78 14.04 50.51
N TYR A 786 3.65 14.94 50.95
CA TYR A 786 5.07 14.98 50.57
C TYR A 786 5.87 13.89 51.31
N GLY A 787 6.91 13.35 50.68
CA GLY A 787 7.90 12.49 51.35
C GLY A 787 9.03 12.01 50.44
N SER A 788 10.16 12.71 50.44
CA SER A 788 11.35 12.30 49.70
C SER A 788 12.10 11.16 50.39
N PHE A 789 12.45 10.10 49.65
CA PHE A 789 13.42 9.10 50.11
C PHE A 789 14.35 8.64 48.98
N ASN A 790 15.60 8.37 49.36
CA ASN A 790 16.72 8.09 48.46
C ASN A 790 17.16 6.62 48.64
N PRO A 791 17.00 5.73 47.64
CA PRO A 791 17.40 4.34 47.74
C PRO A 791 18.88 4.14 47.40
N SER A 792 19.70 3.87 48.42
CA SER A 792 21.06 3.34 48.22
C SER A 792 21.37 2.28 49.28
N GLN A 793 21.94 1.14 48.83
CA GLN A 793 22.29 -0.04 49.65
C GLN A 793 21.03 -0.81 50.17
N ILE A 794 20.95 -2.16 50.21
CA ILE A 794 21.96 -3.24 50.16
C ILE A 794 21.33 -4.53 49.50
N PRO A 795 22.10 -5.61 49.14
CA PRO A 795 21.79 -6.43 47.93
C PRO A 795 21.63 -7.99 48.07
N HIS A 796 21.44 -8.64 46.90
CA HIS A 796 21.87 -10.00 46.46
C HIS A 796 20.96 -11.27 46.58
N LEU A 797 21.36 -12.30 45.79
CA LEU A 797 20.79 -13.64 45.51
C LEU A 797 19.55 -13.66 44.56
N ASN A 798 19.42 -14.49 43.52
CA ASN A 798 20.28 -15.50 42.84
C ASN A 798 20.00 -15.47 41.31
N HIS A 799 20.97 -15.40 40.40
CA HIS A 799 21.84 -16.47 39.84
C HIS A 799 21.24 -17.40 38.74
N TRP A 800 21.61 -17.10 37.49
CA TRP A 800 21.91 -18.01 36.34
C TRP A 800 20.88 -19.00 35.75
N ILE A 801 20.72 -18.92 34.43
CA ILE A 801 20.96 -20.05 33.49
C ILE A 801 21.36 -19.50 32.09
N ASP A 802 22.20 -20.25 31.36
CA ASP A 802 22.84 -19.86 30.09
C ASP A 802 21.95 -20.11 28.84
N ARG A 803 22.13 -19.33 27.76
CA ARG A 803 21.50 -19.54 26.44
C ARG A 803 22.54 -19.93 25.38
N ARG A 804 22.86 -21.23 25.30
CA ARG A 804 23.67 -21.83 24.23
C ARG A 804 23.15 -23.21 23.75
N SER A 805 22.23 -23.21 22.77
CA SER A 805 22.29 -24.10 21.60
C SER A 805 21.19 -23.73 20.60
N LEU A 806 21.58 -23.41 19.37
CA LEU A 806 20.68 -23.40 18.22
C LEU A 806 21.21 -24.37 17.14
N LYS A 807 21.54 -25.60 17.54
CA LYS A 807 22.13 -26.60 16.62
C LYS A 807 21.45 -27.97 16.60
N ASP A 808 20.41 -28.18 17.41
CA ASP A 808 19.81 -29.51 17.66
C ASP A 808 18.32 -29.64 17.27
N LYS A 809 17.88 -28.95 16.19
CA LYS A 809 16.50 -29.07 15.65
C LYS A 809 16.38 -29.35 14.15
N LEU A 810 17.37 -30.02 13.55
CA LEU A 810 17.27 -30.59 12.19
C LEU A 810 17.82 -32.02 12.11
N LYS A 811 17.04 -33.01 12.61
CA LYS A 811 17.09 -34.46 12.24
C LYS A 811 16.11 -35.31 13.07
N SER A 812 14.84 -35.43 12.66
CA SER A 812 13.93 -36.45 13.23
C SER A 812 12.61 -36.72 12.45
N LYS A 813 12.67 -37.01 11.15
CA LYS A 813 11.59 -37.74 10.43
C LYS A 813 12.15 -38.71 9.39
N LEU A 814 12.26 -39.99 9.76
CA LEU A 814 11.98 -41.21 8.98
C LEU A 814 12.32 -42.45 9.86
N PRO A 815 11.56 -43.56 9.79
CA PRO A 815 11.67 -44.65 10.76
C PRO A 815 12.63 -45.80 10.36
N TRP A 816 13.09 -46.53 11.38
CA TRP A 816 13.44 -47.97 11.47
C TRP A 816 13.44 -48.80 10.16
N GLY A 817 14.45 -49.62 9.83
CA GLY A 817 15.71 -49.97 10.51
C GLY A 817 16.04 -51.48 10.40
N LYS A 818 17.32 -51.87 10.48
CA LYS A 818 17.78 -53.27 10.70
C LYS A 818 19.24 -53.33 11.18
N LYS A 819 19.67 -54.47 11.75
CA LYS A 819 20.96 -54.72 12.42
C LYS A 819 21.89 -55.66 11.63
N VAL A 820 23.12 -55.80 12.14
CA VAL A 820 24.17 -56.84 11.86
C VAL A 820 25.00 -56.53 10.61
N GLY A 821 26.34 -56.67 10.61
CA GLY A 821 27.25 -57.19 11.65
C GLY A 821 28.70 -56.67 11.54
N GLU A 822 29.64 -57.38 12.19
CA GLU A 822 31.04 -57.01 12.41
C GLU A 822 32.02 -57.69 11.42
N GLU A 823 33.34 -57.50 11.66
CA GLU A 823 34.52 -58.24 11.14
C GLU A 823 35.13 -57.88 9.74
N ASP A 824 36.23 -57.13 9.84
CA ASP A 824 37.62 -57.51 9.44
C ASP A 824 38.19 -57.49 8.00
N GLU A 825 39.23 -56.64 7.90
CA GLU A 825 40.59 -56.85 7.33
C GLU A 825 40.98 -56.75 5.83
N GLU A 826 42.11 -56.04 5.66
CA GLU A 826 43.22 -56.15 4.68
C GLU A 826 43.22 -55.55 3.24
N LYS A 827 44.31 -54.79 3.00
CA LYS A 827 45.14 -54.64 1.76
C LYS A 827 44.66 -53.80 0.55
N LYS A 828 44.93 -52.49 0.63
CA LYS A 828 45.87 -51.64 -0.20
C LYS A 828 46.13 -51.95 -1.71
N PRO A 829 46.57 -50.97 -2.55
CA PRO A 829 46.71 -49.50 -2.37
C PRO A 829 46.30 -48.63 -3.61
N VAL A 830 46.70 -47.33 -3.62
CA VAL A 830 46.77 -46.36 -4.76
C VAL A 830 45.42 -45.70 -5.15
N ASP A 831 45.25 -44.36 -5.24
CA ASP A 831 46.19 -43.22 -5.08
C ASP A 831 45.55 -42.00 -4.33
N GLU A 832 46.34 -40.94 -4.14
CA GLU A 832 46.13 -39.79 -3.21
C GLU A 832 45.00 -38.79 -3.58
N GLY A 833 44.40 -38.11 -2.58
CA GLY A 833 43.30 -37.14 -2.85
C GLY A 833 42.68 -36.27 -1.72
N GLU A 834 43.10 -36.34 -0.45
CA GLU A 834 42.70 -35.37 0.60
C GLU A 834 43.86 -34.35 0.83
N VAL A 835 43.70 -33.03 1.04
CA VAL A 835 42.98 -32.25 2.09
C VAL A 835 43.38 -32.78 3.50
N VAL A 836 43.75 -32.01 4.55
CA VAL A 836 43.44 -30.65 5.03
C VAL A 836 44.64 -30.09 5.86
N VAL A 837 44.51 -28.87 6.40
CA VAL A 837 45.07 -28.34 7.70
C VAL A 837 46.08 -27.17 7.63
N LEU A 838 45.59 -25.97 8.02
CA LEU A 838 46.14 -24.88 8.88
C LEU A 838 47.66 -24.49 8.86
N GLY A 839 47.98 -23.18 8.99
CA GLY A 839 49.38 -22.72 9.15
C GLY A 839 49.67 -21.22 9.38
N TYR A 840 49.06 -20.60 10.39
CA TYR A 840 49.34 -19.28 10.99
C TYR A 840 50.71 -18.53 10.77
N THR A 841 50.61 -17.25 10.33
CA THR A 841 51.37 -16.03 10.73
C THR A 841 52.87 -15.75 10.46
N TYR A 842 53.13 -14.44 10.29
CA TYR A 842 54.24 -13.58 10.82
C TYR A 842 55.28 -12.94 9.86
N HIS A 843 55.81 -11.80 10.34
CA HIS A 843 56.57 -10.71 9.68
C HIS A 843 57.88 -11.07 8.95
N GLN A 844 58.20 -10.28 7.90
CA GLN A 844 59.39 -9.39 7.70
C GLN A 844 59.67 -9.20 6.18
N GLN A 845 60.41 -8.23 5.63
CA GLN A 845 60.80 -6.82 5.92
C GLN A 845 61.85 -6.44 4.84
N VAL A 846 62.03 -5.14 4.45
CA VAL A 846 63.17 -4.66 3.59
C VAL A 846 63.09 -5.15 2.11
N GLU A 847 63.51 -4.52 1.00
CA GLU A 847 64.13 -3.24 0.55
C GLU A 847 63.53 -2.91 -0.86
N ASP A 848 63.99 -1.92 -1.65
CA ASP A 848 63.67 -0.48 -1.59
C ASP A 848 63.89 0.10 -3.04
N GLU A 849 64.04 1.42 -3.20
CA GLU A 849 64.61 2.16 -4.35
C GLU A 849 63.83 2.27 -5.70
N ASN A 850 63.25 3.47 -5.88
CA ASN A 850 63.57 4.45 -6.95
C ASN A 850 62.91 4.50 -8.36
N HIS A 851 62.55 5.76 -8.70
CA HIS A 851 62.64 6.45 -10.02
C HIS A 851 61.55 6.28 -11.12
N HIS A 852 60.62 7.25 -11.11
CA HIS A 852 60.35 8.24 -12.17
C HIS A 852 60.18 7.89 -13.69
N LEU A 853 59.05 8.40 -14.20
CA LEU A 853 58.84 9.14 -15.47
C LEU A 853 58.52 8.45 -16.82
N ALA A 854 57.41 8.95 -17.39
CA ALA A 854 57.12 9.20 -18.81
C ALA A 854 56.75 8.04 -19.78
N TYR A 855 55.63 8.24 -20.47
CA TYR A 855 55.24 7.50 -21.68
C TYR A 855 56.22 7.74 -22.83
N PRO A 856 56.35 6.76 -23.75
CA PRO A 856 55.90 7.07 -25.10
C PRO A 856 55.08 5.97 -25.81
N LYS A 857 54.33 6.44 -26.80
CA LYS A 857 53.47 5.75 -27.78
C LYS A 857 53.96 4.38 -28.27
N LEU A 858 53.04 3.45 -28.48
CA LEU A 858 53.21 2.26 -29.32
C LEU A 858 52.27 2.29 -30.54
N HIS A 859 52.83 2.11 -31.73
CA HIS A 859 52.11 1.65 -32.92
C HIS A 859 52.44 0.15 -33.17
N PRO A 860 51.60 -0.61 -33.88
CA PRO A 860 51.63 -2.07 -33.82
C PRO A 860 52.56 -2.72 -34.86
N SER A 861 53.24 -3.81 -34.49
CA SER A 861 53.64 -4.84 -35.47
C SER A 861 54.05 -6.18 -34.83
N SER A 862 54.06 -7.22 -35.69
CA SER A 862 54.63 -8.56 -35.49
C SER A 862 53.85 -9.58 -34.62
N LYS A 863 54.00 -10.85 -34.98
CA LYS A 863 53.23 -12.01 -34.47
C LYS A 863 54.18 -13.03 -33.84
N LYS A 864 53.82 -13.59 -32.68
CA LYS A 864 53.74 -15.05 -32.38
C LYS A 864 53.92 -15.33 -30.88
N SER A 865 52.93 -15.95 -30.25
CA SER A 865 53.14 -16.85 -29.11
C SER A 865 52.16 -18.03 -29.20
N THR A 866 52.44 -19.09 -28.45
CA THR A 866 52.02 -20.47 -28.75
C THR A 866 50.69 -20.91 -28.14
N GLY A 867 49.90 -21.64 -28.95
CA GLY A 867 49.15 -22.85 -28.58
C GLY A 867 48.11 -22.80 -27.44
N VAL A 868 48.55 -22.51 -26.22
CA VAL A 868 47.78 -22.68 -24.98
C VAL A 868 46.99 -21.41 -24.63
N GLY A 869 47.57 -20.22 -24.84
CA GLY A 869 46.92 -18.94 -24.51
C GLY A 869 45.60 -18.68 -25.25
N LYS A 870 45.43 -19.22 -26.46
CA LYS A 870 44.18 -19.03 -27.23
C LYS A 870 42.94 -19.66 -26.61
N LYS A 871 43.06 -20.79 -25.90
CA LYS A 871 41.91 -21.40 -25.19
C LYS A 871 41.59 -20.70 -23.87
N ALA A 872 42.55 -19.99 -23.28
CA ALA A 872 42.30 -19.11 -22.13
C ALA A 872 41.57 -17.82 -22.58
N LEU A 873 42.08 -17.15 -23.62
CA LEU A 873 41.45 -15.93 -24.15
C LEU A 873 40.02 -16.19 -24.64
N GLN A 874 39.78 -17.24 -25.45
CA GLN A 874 38.41 -17.52 -25.91
C GLN A 874 37.45 -17.91 -24.77
N ARG A 875 37.94 -18.46 -23.64
CA ARG A 875 37.09 -18.67 -22.45
C ARG A 875 36.80 -17.36 -21.73
N LEU A 876 37.77 -16.45 -21.60
CA LEU A 876 37.55 -15.12 -21.02
C LEU A 876 36.63 -14.26 -21.89
N GLU A 877 36.82 -14.23 -23.21
CA GLU A 877 35.94 -13.54 -24.16
C GLU A 877 34.50 -14.09 -24.09
N THR A 878 34.32 -15.42 -23.94
CA THR A 878 33.00 -16.03 -23.75
C THR A 878 32.39 -15.69 -22.38
N ILE A 879 33.19 -15.60 -21.31
CA ILE A 879 32.71 -15.19 -19.98
C ILE A 879 32.25 -13.72 -20.01
N VAL A 880 33.04 -12.82 -20.60
CA VAL A 880 32.68 -11.40 -20.76
C VAL A 880 31.45 -11.24 -21.66
N SER A 881 31.33 -11.99 -22.75
CA SER A 881 30.14 -11.93 -23.62
C SER A 881 28.88 -12.54 -22.98
N THR A 882 29.03 -13.42 -21.98
CA THR A 882 27.89 -14.01 -21.25
C THR A 882 27.45 -13.13 -20.07
N LEU A 883 28.38 -12.40 -19.44
CA LEU A 883 28.06 -11.39 -18.43
C LEU A 883 27.33 -10.18 -19.05
N ASN A 884 27.79 -9.70 -20.21
CA ASN A 884 27.13 -8.61 -20.95
C ASN A 884 25.79 -9.02 -21.65
N ALA A 885 25.26 -10.21 -21.35
CA ALA A 885 23.95 -10.67 -21.84
C ALA A 885 22.85 -10.64 -20.77
N TYR A 886 23.19 -10.36 -19.50
CA TYR A 886 22.26 -10.36 -18.36
C TYR A 886 22.30 -9.07 -17.53
N GLN A 887 22.49 -7.92 -18.19
CA GLN A 887 22.12 -6.61 -17.64
C GLN A 887 21.94 -5.57 -18.75
N TYR A 888 20.69 -5.43 -19.21
CA TYR A 888 20.21 -4.21 -19.86
C TYR A 888 19.24 -3.47 -18.92
N THR A 889 19.73 -3.19 -17.70
CA THR A 889 19.19 -2.09 -16.90
C THR A 889 19.46 -0.81 -17.68
N TYR A 890 18.43 -0.05 -18.03
CA TYR A 890 18.58 1.25 -18.67
C TYR A 890 19.10 2.27 -17.64
N PHE A 891 20.41 2.26 -17.39
CA PHE A 891 21.08 3.38 -16.75
C PHE A 891 21.01 4.58 -17.69
N PHE A 892 20.02 5.44 -17.49
CA PHE A 892 20.17 6.85 -17.79
C PHE A 892 21.24 7.42 -16.84
N PRO A 893 22.39 7.90 -17.32
CA PRO A 893 23.36 8.54 -16.46
C PRO A 893 22.80 9.89 -16.01
N GLY A 894 22.38 9.98 -14.75
CA GLY A 894 21.91 11.23 -14.15
C GLY A 894 22.95 12.36 -14.24
N PRO A 895 22.53 13.63 -14.08
CA PRO A 895 23.32 14.81 -14.44
C PRO A 895 24.70 14.92 -13.76
N ASN A 896 24.93 14.19 -12.66
CA ASN A 896 26.21 14.11 -11.97
C ASN A 896 27.37 13.64 -12.87
N TYR A 897 27.12 12.87 -13.93
CA TYR A 897 28.16 12.45 -14.88
C TYR A 897 28.81 13.62 -15.64
N TYR A 898 28.09 14.74 -15.84
CA TYR A 898 28.64 15.94 -16.47
C TYR A 898 29.63 16.66 -15.52
N ASN A 899 29.25 16.79 -14.26
CA ASN A 899 30.07 17.46 -13.25
C ASN A 899 31.38 16.70 -12.97
N ASP A 900 31.37 15.36 -13.00
CA ASP A 900 32.57 14.54 -12.84
C ASP A 900 33.54 14.62 -14.05
N PHE A 901 33.03 14.92 -15.26
CA PHE A 901 33.86 15.21 -16.44
C PHE A 901 34.51 16.60 -16.38
N VAL A 902 33.80 17.58 -15.82
CA VAL A 902 34.30 18.95 -15.64
C VAL A 902 35.31 19.03 -14.49
N SER A 903 35.03 18.40 -13.34
CA SER A 903 35.92 18.40 -12.17
C SER A 903 37.28 17.74 -12.45
N ARG A 904 37.29 16.68 -13.28
CA ARG A 904 38.52 15.98 -13.72
C ARG A 904 39.24 16.67 -14.89
N GLY A 905 38.77 17.83 -15.34
CA GLY A 905 39.49 18.71 -16.26
C GLY A 905 39.52 18.29 -17.73
N TYR A 906 38.64 17.37 -18.16
CA TYR A 906 38.64 16.85 -19.54
C TYR A 906 38.02 17.79 -20.59
N LEU A 907 37.42 18.92 -20.17
CA LEU A 907 36.87 19.95 -21.06
C LEU A 907 37.56 21.31 -20.84
N GLN A 908 38.48 21.67 -21.73
CA GLN A 908 39.01 23.04 -21.83
C GLN A 908 38.38 23.78 -23.02
N GLY A 909 37.33 24.55 -22.77
CA GLY A 909 36.69 25.37 -23.81
C GLY A 909 35.44 26.10 -23.34
N LYS A 910 35.19 27.30 -23.87
CA LYS A 910 33.96 28.08 -23.61
C LYS A 910 32.82 27.62 -24.52
N THR A 911 32.13 26.55 -24.15
CA THR A 911 30.93 26.09 -24.87
C THR A 911 29.69 26.32 -24.00
N LYS A 912 28.86 27.32 -24.36
CA LYS A 912 27.48 27.40 -23.86
C LYS A 912 26.62 26.46 -24.69
N VAL A 913 25.97 25.49 -24.04
CA VAL A 913 24.87 24.72 -24.63
C VAL A 913 23.58 25.26 -24.04
N SER A 914 22.66 25.71 -24.88
CA SER A 914 21.29 26.06 -24.50
C SER A 914 20.36 24.97 -25.00
N MET A 915 19.73 24.22 -24.08
CA MET A 915 18.81 23.15 -24.43
C MET A 915 17.38 23.68 -24.38
N SER A 916 16.76 23.85 -25.55
CA SER A 916 15.33 24.15 -25.69
C SER A 916 14.59 22.85 -25.97
N LEU A 917 13.81 22.38 -24.99
CA LEU A 917 12.92 21.23 -25.17
C LEU A 917 11.80 21.59 -26.15
N PHE A 918 11.52 20.66 -27.06
CA PHE A 918 10.26 20.56 -27.78
C PHE A 918 9.66 19.21 -27.40
N GLU A 919 8.42 19.23 -26.94
CA GLU A 919 7.67 18.03 -26.55
C GLU A 919 7.23 17.24 -27.79
N ASP A 920 6.91 15.96 -27.59
CA ASP A 920 6.36 15.03 -28.57
C ASP A 920 7.06 14.95 -29.94
N HIS A 921 8.04 14.04 -30.06
CA HIS A 921 8.11 13.02 -31.13
C HIS A 921 9.32 12.08 -30.93
N SER A 922 9.23 10.83 -31.43
CA SER A 922 10.24 9.79 -31.19
C SER A 922 11.47 9.91 -32.11
N PHE A 923 12.62 10.30 -31.56
CA PHE A 923 13.90 10.31 -32.27
C PHE A 923 14.65 8.98 -32.15
N VAL A 924 15.29 8.53 -33.25
CA VAL A 924 16.17 7.33 -33.25
C VAL A 924 17.62 7.78 -33.40
N PHE A 925 18.33 7.88 -32.28
CA PHE A 925 19.78 8.08 -32.27
C PHE A 925 20.51 6.75 -32.47
N ILE A 926 21.41 6.68 -33.46
CA ILE A 926 22.25 5.51 -33.72
C ILE A 926 23.70 5.84 -33.35
N PRO A 927 24.21 5.39 -32.18
CA PRO A 927 25.61 5.58 -31.83
C PRO A 927 26.50 4.69 -32.72
N SER A 928 27.53 5.29 -33.33
CA SER A 928 28.37 4.62 -34.33
C SER A 928 29.82 5.10 -34.27
N THR A 929 30.68 4.34 -33.60
CA THR A 929 32.15 4.55 -33.59
C THR A 929 32.85 3.98 -34.83
N THR A 930 32.13 3.33 -35.75
CA THR A 930 32.63 2.80 -37.02
C THR A 930 31.60 3.00 -38.13
N ALA A 931 32.00 3.57 -39.26
CA ALA A 931 31.11 3.96 -40.35
C ALA A 931 30.14 2.84 -40.77
N LEU A 932 28.84 3.14 -40.69
CA LEU A 932 27.75 2.22 -41.04
C LEU A 932 27.71 1.99 -42.55
N ASP A 933 27.59 0.72 -42.97
CA ASP A 933 27.31 0.37 -44.36
C ASP A 933 25.80 0.35 -44.67
N GLU A 934 25.46 0.47 -45.95
CA GLU A 934 24.07 0.47 -46.44
C GLU A 934 23.33 -0.83 -46.04
N THR A 935 24.04 -1.95 -45.96
CA THR A 935 23.53 -3.25 -45.50
C THR A 935 23.07 -3.22 -44.04
N SER A 936 23.80 -2.51 -43.17
CA SER A 936 23.51 -2.43 -41.74
C SER A 936 22.32 -1.53 -41.44
N LEU A 937 22.23 -0.37 -42.12
CA LEU A 937 21.07 0.51 -42.07
C LEU A 937 19.78 -0.22 -42.51
N LYS A 938 19.86 -0.99 -43.61
CA LYS A 938 18.72 -1.76 -44.12
C LYS A 938 18.22 -2.81 -43.13
N LYS A 939 19.14 -3.52 -42.45
CA LYS A 939 18.81 -4.48 -41.38
C LYS A 939 18.25 -3.84 -40.11
N ALA A 940 18.59 -2.58 -39.81
CA ALA A 940 17.98 -1.85 -38.70
C ALA A 940 16.51 -1.50 -39.02
N ALA A 941 16.25 -0.94 -40.21
CA ALA A 941 14.90 -0.63 -40.66
C ALA A 941 13.98 -1.86 -40.73
N GLU A 942 14.46 -2.98 -41.29
CA GLU A 942 13.73 -4.26 -41.38
C GLU A 942 13.43 -4.91 -40.01
N ARG A 943 14.14 -4.54 -38.94
CA ARG A 943 13.87 -5.01 -37.57
C ARG A 943 12.76 -4.22 -36.90
N SER A 944 12.75 -2.89 -37.08
CA SER A 944 11.74 -2.02 -36.48
C SER A 944 10.40 -2.05 -37.22
N TRP A 945 10.39 -2.35 -38.54
CA TRP A 945 9.18 -2.34 -39.37
C TRP A 945 9.01 -3.64 -40.17
N LYS A 946 7.97 -4.43 -39.85
CA LYS A 946 7.68 -5.77 -40.42
C LYS A 946 7.14 -5.75 -41.88
N LYS A 947 7.66 -4.90 -42.78
CA LYS A 947 7.22 -4.79 -44.19
C LYS A 947 8.42 -4.76 -45.17
N ARG A 948 8.18 -5.02 -46.46
CA ARG A 948 9.24 -5.17 -47.47
C ARG A 948 9.74 -3.82 -47.97
N VAL A 949 11.06 -3.72 -48.12
CA VAL A 949 11.78 -2.51 -48.53
C VAL A 949 12.49 -2.71 -49.87
N LYS A 950 12.27 -1.81 -50.83
CA LYS A 950 13.00 -1.73 -52.11
C LYS A 950 13.89 -0.50 -52.14
N THR A 951 14.93 -0.52 -52.98
CA THR A 951 15.89 0.57 -53.14
C THR A 951 16.03 0.90 -54.62
N GLY A 952 15.91 2.17 -54.99
CA GLY A 952 16.13 2.68 -56.34
C GLY A 952 17.62 2.75 -56.71
N LYS A 953 17.94 2.97 -58.00
CA LYS A 953 19.34 3.16 -58.44
C LYS A 953 19.92 4.53 -58.07
N ASP A 954 19.06 5.39 -57.56
CA ASP A 954 19.23 6.77 -57.12
C ASP A 954 19.22 6.90 -55.58
N GLY A 955 19.42 5.80 -54.85
CA GLY A 955 19.58 5.77 -53.39
C GLY A 955 18.29 5.89 -52.57
N LYS A 956 17.16 6.18 -53.21
CA LYS A 956 15.85 6.27 -52.53
C LYS A 956 15.33 4.90 -52.09
N VAL A 957 14.63 4.89 -50.96
CA VAL A 957 14.13 3.69 -50.29
C VAL A 957 12.60 3.76 -50.21
N GLU A 958 11.91 2.74 -50.75
CA GLU A 958 10.45 2.67 -50.81
C GLU A 958 9.91 1.43 -50.07
N ILE A 959 8.73 1.58 -49.46
CA ILE A 959 8.06 0.54 -48.65
C ILE A 959 6.67 0.28 -49.24
N GLU A 960 6.39 -0.97 -49.63
CA GLU A 960 5.09 -1.35 -50.21
C GLU A 960 4.10 -1.92 -49.16
N GLU A 961 2.91 -1.32 -49.09
CA GLU A 961 1.76 -1.80 -48.34
C GLU A 961 0.93 -2.83 -49.16
N ARG A 962 0.55 -3.94 -48.53
CA ARG A 962 -0.29 -4.96 -49.16
C ARG A 962 -1.77 -4.70 -48.86
N ASN A 963 -2.42 -3.79 -49.60
CA ASN A 963 -3.85 -3.76 -49.98
C ASN A 963 -4.37 -2.39 -50.51
N GLY A 964 -3.69 -1.81 -51.51
CA GLY A 964 -4.42 -1.20 -52.65
C GLY A 964 -5.26 0.07 -52.46
N LYS A 965 -4.96 0.94 -51.48
CA LYS A 965 -5.43 2.35 -51.48
C LYS A 965 -4.27 3.30 -51.22
N PRO A 966 -4.07 4.36 -52.02
CA PRO A 966 -3.02 5.34 -51.80
C PRO A 966 -3.49 6.46 -50.86
N ASN A 967 -2.63 6.84 -49.91
CA ASN A 967 -2.62 8.18 -49.31
C ASN A 967 -1.22 8.47 -48.74
N PHE A 968 -0.68 9.64 -49.07
CA PHE A 968 0.54 10.30 -48.56
C PHE A 968 1.76 9.42 -48.20
N ALA A 969 2.79 9.48 -49.04
CA ALA A 969 4.02 8.69 -48.89
C ALA A 969 5.04 9.35 -47.93
N ASN A 970 5.47 8.59 -46.91
CA ASN A 970 6.58 8.98 -46.03
C ASN A 970 7.91 8.99 -46.80
N THR A 971 8.28 10.14 -47.34
CA THR A 971 9.62 10.36 -47.92
C THR A 971 10.59 10.72 -46.79
N ILE A 972 11.64 9.92 -46.63
CA ILE A 972 12.73 10.18 -45.67
C ILE A 972 13.76 11.09 -46.34
N LEU A 973 14.18 12.15 -45.65
CA LEU A 973 15.23 13.05 -46.08
C LEU A 973 16.39 12.98 -45.08
N VAL A 974 17.60 12.71 -45.58
CA VAL A 974 18.84 12.65 -44.79
C VAL A 974 19.60 13.95 -45.00
N VAL A 975 19.88 14.67 -43.91
CA VAL A 975 20.65 15.93 -43.94
C VAL A 975 22.02 15.68 -43.33
N GLU A 976 23.08 15.99 -44.08
CA GLU A 976 24.46 15.83 -43.64
C GLU A 976 24.98 17.16 -43.06
N LEU A 977 25.16 17.21 -41.73
CA LEU A 977 25.71 18.37 -41.03
C LEU A 977 27.24 18.26 -40.94
N VAL A 978 27.95 19.07 -41.73
CA VAL A 978 29.42 19.11 -41.73
C VAL A 978 29.92 20.03 -40.60
N ALA A 979 30.17 19.43 -39.44
CA ALA A 979 30.79 20.09 -38.28
C ALA A 979 31.64 19.11 -37.44
N ASP A 980 32.57 18.41 -38.10
CA ASP A 980 33.72 17.65 -37.55
C ASP A 980 33.55 16.61 -36.42
N ASP A 981 32.34 16.34 -35.92
CA ASP A 981 32.00 15.05 -35.34
C ASP A 981 30.58 14.59 -35.69
N ARG A 982 30.42 13.30 -36.01
CA ARG A 982 29.36 12.85 -36.93
C ARG A 982 28.09 12.35 -36.23
N TYR A 983 26.99 13.06 -36.46
CA TYR A 983 25.63 12.61 -36.18
C TYR A 983 24.78 12.72 -37.45
N ALA A 984 23.78 11.85 -37.60
CA ALA A 984 22.79 11.90 -38.66
C ALA A 984 21.38 11.90 -38.05
N MET A 985 20.52 12.82 -38.49
CA MET A 985 19.15 12.96 -37.99
C MET A 985 18.14 12.60 -39.09
N LEU A 986 17.10 11.87 -38.73
CA LEU A 986 16.01 11.44 -39.61
C LEU A 986 14.74 12.21 -39.23
N ILE A 987 14.16 12.96 -40.17
CA ILE A 987 12.99 13.82 -39.93
C ILE A 987 11.81 13.36 -40.79
N PRO A 988 10.62 13.13 -40.21
CA PRO A 988 9.38 12.94 -40.97
C PRO A 988 8.97 14.23 -41.69
N HIS A 989 8.57 14.12 -42.97
CA HIS A 989 8.28 15.28 -43.83
C HIS A 989 7.16 16.20 -43.29
N ALA A 990 6.24 15.68 -42.46
CA ALA A 990 5.14 16.44 -41.87
C ALA A 990 5.58 17.63 -40.99
N ILE A 991 6.82 17.62 -40.48
CA ILE A 991 7.35 18.68 -39.61
C ILE A 991 7.81 19.93 -40.41
N LEU A 992 8.02 19.81 -41.73
CA LEU A 992 8.45 20.95 -42.57
C LEU A 992 7.29 21.89 -42.93
N ASP A 993 6.06 21.39 -43.03
CA ASP A 993 4.90 22.18 -43.43
C ASP A 993 4.43 23.13 -42.30
N SER A 994 4.62 22.75 -41.03
CA SER A 994 4.33 23.63 -39.88
C SER A 994 5.33 24.76 -39.69
N ILE A 995 6.54 24.64 -40.25
CA ILE A 995 7.63 25.64 -40.11
C ILE A 995 7.64 26.63 -41.30
N SER A 996 7.02 26.28 -42.43
CA SER A 996 7.11 27.03 -43.70
C SER A 996 5.85 27.83 -44.06
N GLY A 997 5.08 28.25 -43.05
CA GLY A 997 3.81 28.99 -43.19
C GLY A 997 3.93 30.41 -43.74
N GLY A 998 4.26 30.58 -45.03
CA GLY A 998 4.07 31.85 -45.75
C GLY A 998 5.09 32.25 -46.83
N LEU A 999 5.46 31.36 -47.77
CA LEU A 999 6.20 31.77 -48.99
C LEU A 999 5.63 31.14 -50.28
N ASP A 1000 5.73 31.90 -51.39
CA ASP A 1000 5.25 31.52 -52.73
C ASP A 1000 6.11 30.39 -53.34
N PRO A 1001 5.53 29.31 -53.92
CA PRO A 1001 6.27 28.11 -54.39
C PRO A 1001 7.26 28.28 -55.57
N LYS A 1002 7.93 29.43 -55.76
CA LYS A 1002 8.79 29.73 -56.92
C LYS A 1002 10.11 30.46 -56.58
N VAL A 1003 10.91 29.90 -55.67
CA VAL A 1003 12.32 30.27 -55.51
C VAL A 1003 13.19 29.00 -55.49
N ASN A 1004 14.28 28.97 -56.25
CA ASN A 1004 15.22 27.84 -56.29
C ASN A 1004 16.22 27.90 -55.12
N SER A 1005 16.62 26.73 -54.61
CA SER A 1005 17.35 26.53 -53.37
C SER A 1005 18.87 26.81 -53.41
N HIS A 1006 19.30 27.91 -54.04
CA HIS A 1006 20.73 28.25 -54.19
C HIS A 1006 21.18 29.64 -53.70
N ASP A 1007 20.27 30.50 -53.23
CA ASP A 1007 20.63 31.77 -52.59
C ASP A 1007 19.75 32.07 -51.36
N MET A 1008 20.22 31.71 -50.16
CA MET A 1008 19.80 32.32 -48.89
C MET A 1008 20.99 32.39 -47.90
N PRO A 1009 21.26 33.56 -47.27
CA PRO A 1009 22.36 33.72 -46.33
C PRO A 1009 22.00 33.32 -44.90
N ALA A 1010 23.02 33.12 -44.06
CA ALA A 1010 22.84 32.80 -42.64
C ALA A 1010 22.19 33.96 -41.86
N VAL A 1011 21.13 33.66 -41.10
CA VAL A 1011 20.44 34.60 -40.21
C VAL A 1011 21.08 34.56 -38.83
N THR A 1012 21.38 35.74 -38.25
CA THR A 1012 22.02 35.89 -36.95
C THR A 1012 21.06 36.37 -35.86
N TRP A 1013 21.52 36.27 -34.60
CA TRP A 1013 20.77 36.43 -33.35
C TRP A 1013 20.31 37.89 -33.08
N GLN A 1014 19.33 38.41 -33.83
CA GLN A 1014 18.87 39.80 -33.66
C GLN A 1014 17.38 40.09 -33.97
N SER A 1015 16.52 39.06 -34.06
CA SER A 1015 15.11 39.20 -34.50
C SER A 1015 14.04 39.09 -33.41
N TRP A 1016 14.39 38.77 -32.15
CA TRP A 1016 13.40 38.48 -31.10
C TRP A 1016 12.73 39.71 -30.45
N ASP A 1017 13.40 40.85 -30.37
CA ASP A 1017 12.88 42.04 -29.66
C ASP A 1017 11.68 42.74 -30.34
N LYS A 1018 11.22 42.25 -31.50
CA LYS A 1018 10.11 42.86 -32.26
C LYS A 1018 8.72 42.27 -32.01
N PHE A 1019 8.59 41.28 -31.12
CA PHE A 1019 7.30 40.65 -30.80
C PHE A 1019 6.59 41.24 -29.56
N ARG A 1020 6.99 42.44 -29.10
CA ARG A 1020 6.49 43.08 -27.87
C ARG A 1020 5.55 44.29 -28.04
N GLU A 1021 5.14 44.63 -29.27
CA GLU A 1021 4.33 45.83 -29.55
C GLU A 1021 3.04 45.56 -30.34
N VAL A 1022 2.10 44.78 -29.79
CA VAL A 1022 0.65 44.91 -30.08
C VAL A 1022 -0.18 44.67 -28.80
N GLU A 1023 -0.58 45.77 -28.18
CA GLU A 1023 -1.93 46.13 -27.68
C GLU A 1023 -2.99 45.03 -27.45
N HIS A 1024 -3.78 45.00 -26.36
CA HIS A 1024 -4.28 46.07 -25.46
C HIS A 1024 -4.67 45.55 -24.03
N MET A 1025 -4.97 46.50 -23.11
CA MET A 1025 -5.60 46.33 -21.78
C MET A 1025 -4.68 45.83 -20.61
N PRO A 1026 -4.98 46.16 -19.33
CA PRO A 1026 -4.63 47.48 -18.80
C PRO A 1026 -3.72 47.44 -17.55
N LYS A 1027 -3.00 48.54 -17.28
CA LYS A 1027 -2.03 48.63 -16.17
C LYS A 1027 -2.59 49.35 -14.93
N THR A 1028 -2.47 48.68 -13.78
CA THR A 1028 -2.51 49.24 -12.41
C THR A 1028 -1.66 48.28 -11.57
N PHE A 1029 -0.40 48.63 -11.23
CA PHE A 1029 0.05 49.14 -9.92
C PHE A 1029 -0.06 48.08 -8.80
N VAL A 1030 0.97 47.72 -8.01
CA VAL A 1030 2.32 48.28 -7.70
C VAL A 1030 3.38 47.17 -7.61
N TYR A 1031 4.69 47.49 -7.68
CA TYR A 1031 5.83 46.61 -7.36
C TYR A 1031 6.23 46.71 -5.87
N THR A 1032 6.18 45.58 -5.14
CA THR A 1032 7.03 45.20 -3.98
C THR A 1032 6.57 43.81 -3.53
N GLU A 1033 7.41 42.79 -3.36
CA GLU A 1033 8.85 42.65 -3.67
C GLU A 1033 9.07 41.73 -4.88
#